data_AF-A0AAJ2W589-F1
#
_entry.id   AF-A0AAJ2W589-F1
#
_cell.length_a   1.000
_cell.length_b   1.000
_cell.length_c   1.000
_cell.angle_alpha   90.00
_cell.angle_beta   90.00
_cell.angle_gamma   90.00
#
_symmetry.space_group_name_H-M   'P 1'
#
loop_
_entity.id
_entity.type
_entity.pdbx_description
1 polymer ?
#
loop_
_entity_poly.entity_id
_entity_poly.type
_entity_poly.pdbx_seq_one_letter_code
_entity_poly.pdbx_strand_id
1 'polypeptide(L)'
;MRETPDSGLGHLTNRLRSAARNPRSVLAAVARRLDPPTVQAPSLVATRVRDITRSGPGRPGVTVVLTVRHDQGAFVPHRLAELDAALPQISAEHEVIVAAYQGAGLPAATALPTAAPARASLADLHDDWTSAFAAGASRAAFSRVLVLDAAVEIDSSAIVRLVGLHDGGVTTPVVRGTDDVVLSAGAFRPHRSLAPADLLEGHPYEDAEIMGAAEVFGATQPVFVTDLVDLPERLPETSDEVLAITALTRDAGLSGGRGVTSTPVGRVYRVSGAAPRRLDAPAAELVAAWSDIPADSSALGQAGLSLDAVAGARVPVRHLVRPARPVVGGGRVDPAFDGVDGLPRLRWSIKIAAHPGARGDDWGDLFFARDLANALRRLGQRVVIDHRQAHSRPWSEHLDDVSLTLRGLDVTTPSSARTNILWVISHPELVSRDELSLFDLRYSAGAAWAERTTASTGLPVETLLQATDPNRFAAGAQASDVASDVLFIGKTRLVFRPIVRDALQAGADLTLYGEGWAEFVDADSVAGEFVSNDDLPGHYRGARIVLNDHWADMRDFGFFSNRLFDAASAGARIVSDDIAGITDVFGPSVQAYSSPDDLRRLLSDDQAWAPDSEIQANARRIGAEHSFDARARRLMTDVVRHRS
;
A
#
# COMPACT_ATOMS: atom_id res chain seq x y z
N MET A 1 20.37 24.15 -81.37
CA MET A 1 20.82 25.56 -81.40
C MET A 1 20.73 26.08 -79.98
N ARG A 2 21.88 26.43 -79.40
CA ARG A 2 22.12 27.17 -78.15
C ARG A 2 21.67 26.56 -76.80
N GLU A 3 22.67 26.53 -75.94
CA GLU A 3 22.72 26.14 -74.54
C GLU A 3 21.81 26.98 -73.64
N THR A 4 21.29 26.37 -72.59
CA THR A 4 21.19 26.94 -71.23
C THR A 4 21.21 25.79 -70.20
N PRO A 5 21.66 26.04 -68.95
CA PRO A 5 22.20 25.02 -68.06
C PRO A 5 21.23 24.67 -66.93
N ASP A 6 21.19 23.41 -66.48
CA ASP A 6 21.08 23.07 -65.04
C ASP A 6 21.10 21.56 -64.80
N SER A 7 22.08 21.07 -64.04
CA SER A 7 21.96 19.83 -63.24
C SER A 7 23.20 19.66 -62.35
N GLY A 8 23.52 20.72 -61.61
CA GLY A 8 24.60 20.74 -60.63
C GLY A 8 24.11 20.85 -59.19
N LEU A 9 22.91 20.37 -58.83
CA LEU A 9 22.38 20.51 -57.45
C LEU A 9 21.39 19.43 -57.00
N GLY A 10 21.21 18.35 -57.78
CA GLY A 10 20.26 17.26 -57.47
C GLY A 10 20.81 16.11 -56.63
N HIS A 11 22.14 15.99 -56.47
CA HIS A 11 22.75 14.84 -55.78
C HIS A 11 23.48 15.17 -54.48
N LEU A 12 23.60 16.44 -54.09
CA LEU A 12 24.11 16.84 -52.77
C LEU A 12 23.02 17.08 -51.72
N THR A 13 21.76 17.25 -52.11
CA THR A 13 20.64 17.52 -51.19
C THR A 13 20.01 16.26 -50.59
N ASN A 14 20.25 15.07 -51.17
CA ASN A 14 19.77 13.80 -50.61
C ASN A 14 20.77 13.08 -49.70
N ARG A 15 22.06 13.47 -49.68
CA ARG A 15 23.04 12.93 -48.70
C ARG A 15 23.21 13.79 -47.45
N LEU A 16 22.76 15.05 -47.46
CA LEU A 16 22.79 15.93 -46.29
C LEU A 16 21.46 15.98 -45.50
N ARG A 17 20.38 15.35 -45.98
CA ARG A 17 19.12 15.19 -45.23
C ARG A 17 18.96 13.86 -44.48
N SER A 18 19.88 12.91 -44.63
CA SER A 18 19.90 11.68 -43.81
C SER A 18 20.94 11.69 -42.67
N ALA A 19 21.76 12.74 -42.57
CA ALA A 19 22.85 12.86 -41.59
C ALA A 19 22.55 13.82 -40.42
N ALA A 20 21.30 14.25 -40.24
CA ALA A 20 20.87 15.09 -39.12
C ALA A 20 19.92 14.36 -38.14
N ARG A 21 19.98 13.03 -38.10
CA ARG A 21 19.32 12.21 -37.07
C ARG A 21 20.37 11.33 -36.41
N ASN A 22 20.62 11.64 -35.14
CA ASN A 22 21.35 10.86 -34.14
C ASN A 22 22.86 11.19 -33.96
N PRO A 23 23.19 12.23 -33.16
CA PRO A 23 24.57 12.51 -32.72
C PRO A 23 25.22 11.38 -31.90
N ARG A 24 24.46 10.36 -31.49
CA ARG A 24 24.94 9.21 -30.70
C ARG A 24 25.59 8.10 -31.53
N SER A 25 25.44 8.07 -32.86
CA SER A 25 25.93 6.95 -33.67
C SER A 25 27.41 7.06 -34.09
N VAL A 26 27.98 8.26 -34.14
CA VAL A 26 29.39 8.46 -34.52
C VAL A 26 30.33 8.30 -33.32
N LEU A 27 29.93 8.76 -32.12
CA LEU A 27 30.63 8.46 -30.87
C LEU A 27 30.57 6.96 -30.52
N ALA A 28 29.47 6.27 -30.85
CA ALA A 28 29.34 4.82 -30.67
C ALA A 28 30.12 3.96 -31.69
N ALA A 29 30.60 4.55 -32.78
CA ALA A 29 31.42 3.85 -33.79
C ALA A 29 32.93 4.01 -33.53
N VAL A 30 33.34 5.11 -32.90
CA VAL A 30 34.74 5.32 -32.46
C VAL A 30 35.00 4.71 -31.08
N ALA A 31 33.99 4.69 -30.19
CA ALA A 31 34.08 3.98 -28.90
C ALA A 31 34.14 2.44 -29.05
N ARG A 32 33.71 1.88 -30.19
CA ARG A 32 33.72 0.43 -30.48
C ARG A 32 35.06 -0.14 -30.95
N ARG A 33 36.13 0.67 -31.05
CA ARG A 33 37.44 0.21 -31.55
C ARG A 33 38.58 0.29 -30.53
N LEU A 34 38.27 0.58 -29.27
CA LEU A 34 39.22 0.48 -28.16
C LEU A 34 38.47 -0.07 -26.94
N ASP A 35 37.90 -1.28 -27.05
CA ASP A 35 37.66 -2.07 -25.85
C ASP A 35 39.03 -2.64 -25.42
N PRO A 36 39.55 -2.31 -24.22
CA PRO A 36 40.60 -3.13 -23.64
C PRO A 36 40.04 -4.55 -23.52
N PRO A 37 40.88 -5.61 -23.56
CA PRO A 37 40.37 -6.96 -23.38
C PRO A 37 39.55 -6.98 -22.10
N THR A 38 38.23 -7.14 -22.23
CA THR A 38 37.35 -7.30 -21.09
C THR A 38 37.77 -8.64 -20.52
N VAL A 39 38.61 -8.62 -19.49
CA VAL A 39 38.85 -9.78 -18.66
C VAL A 39 37.49 -10.08 -18.05
N GLN A 40 36.72 -10.96 -18.70
CA GLN A 40 35.50 -11.50 -18.11
C GLN A 40 35.93 -12.16 -16.82
N ALA A 41 35.52 -11.57 -15.69
CA ALA A 41 35.70 -12.21 -14.40
C ALA A 41 35.13 -13.64 -14.51
N PRO A 42 35.86 -14.66 -14.04
CA PRO A 42 35.39 -16.03 -14.13
C PRO A 42 34.03 -16.15 -13.44
N SER A 43 33.08 -16.78 -14.13
CA SER A 43 31.75 -17.04 -13.58
C SER A 43 31.87 -17.92 -12.34
N LEU A 44 31.05 -17.66 -11.33
CA LEU A 44 30.92 -18.56 -10.20
C LEU A 44 30.25 -19.86 -10.63
N VAL A 45 30.69 -20.97 -10.06
CA VAL A 45 30.07 -22.28 -10.27
C VAL A 45 28.96 -22.45 -9.25
N ALA A 46 27.72 -22.48 -9.73
CA ALA A 46 26.57 -22.79 -8.90
C ALA A 46 26.50 -24.30 -8.64
N THR A 47 26.07 -24.68 -7.43
CA THR A 47 25.93 -26.08 -7.03
C THR A 47 24.46 -26.45 -6.82
N ARG A 48 24.11 -27.68 -7.20
CA ARG A 48 22.78 -28.25 -6.93
C ARG A 48 22.80 -29.04 -5.63
N VAL A 49 21.87 -28.71 -4.73
CA VAL A 49 21.67 -29.41 -3.45
C VAL A 49 20.18 -29.65 -3.26
N ARG A 50 19.81 -30.83 -2.78
CA ARG A 50 18.41 -31.21 -2.51
C ARG A 50 18.19 -31.86 -1.16
N ASP A 51 19.24 -32.40 -0.55
CA ASP A 51 19.15 -33.03 0.75
C ASP A 51 19.40 -32.00 1.86
N ILE A 52 18.60 -32.06 2.91
CA ILE A 52 18.80 -31.31 4.15
C ILE A 52 19.46 -32.24 5.16
N THR A 53 20.77 -32.09 5.32
CA THR A 53 21.54 -32.81 6.35
C THR A 53 21.36 -32.15 7.71
N ARG A 54 20.81 -32.87 8.70
CA ARG A 54 20.63 -32.40 10.08
C ARG A 54 21.45 -33.23 11.04
N SER A 55 22.05 -32.58 12.03
CA SER A 55 22.78 -33.24 13.13
C SER A 55 21.90 -33.52 14.35
N GLY A 56 20.66 -33.02 14.38
CA GLY A 56 19.69 -33.18 15.46
C GLY A 56 18.51 -32.20 15.33
N PRO A 57 17.66 -32.06 16.36
CA PRO A 57 16.46 -31.21 16.33
C PRO A 57 16.75 -29.70 16.41
N GLY A 58 18.01 -29.29 16.47
CA GLY A 58 18.42 -27.91 16.75
C GLY A 58 18.27 -27.52 18.23
N ARG A 59 18.95 -26.45 18.64
CA ARG A 59 18.80 -25.86 19.97
C ARG A 59 17.60 -24.91 20.00
N PRO A 60 16.98 -24.61 21.16
CA PRO A 60 15.95 -23.58 21.22
C PRO A 60 16.49 -22.23 20.71
N GLY A 61 15.79 -21.62 19.75
CA GLY A 61 16.19 -20.36 19.12
C GLY A 61 15.62 -20.22 17.71
N VAL A 62 16.10 -19.24 16.95
CA VAL A 62 15.66 -18.99 15.58
C VAL A 62 16.84 -18.91 14.61
N THR A 63 16.85 -19.78 13.60
CA THR A 63 17.72 -19.63 12.43
C THR A 63 16.93 -18.92 11.33
N VAL A 64 17.48 -17.84 10.78
CA VAL A 64 16.95 -17.22 9.57
C VAL A 64 17.72 -17.72 8.35
N VAL A 65 17.02 -18.33 7.40
CA VAL A 65 17.58 -18.64 6.07
C VAL A 65 17.17 -17.52 5.13
N LEU A 66 18.10 -16.56 4.93
CA LEU A 66 17.94 -15.44 4.01
C LEU A 66 18.37 -15.86 2.61
N THR A 67 17.43 -16.23 1.74
CA THR A 67 17.76 -16.56 0.35
C THR A 67 17.95 -15.30 -0.49
N VAL A 68 18.95 -15.30 -1.38
CA VAL A 68 19.30 -14.12 -2.18
C VAL A 68 19.57 -14.52 -3.62
N ARG A 69 18.75 -14.05 -4.55
CA ARG A 69 19.09 -14.19 -5.97
C ARG A 69 20.32 -13.35 -6.28
N HIS A 70 21.27 -13.87 -7.06
CA HIS A 70 22.57 -13.23 -7.28
C HIS A 70 22.51 -11.77 -7.79
N ASP A 71 21.45 -11.36 -8.50
CA ASP A 71 21.22 -10.00 -9.00
C ASP A 71 20.48 -9.08 -8.01
N GLN A 72 20.11 -9.60 -6.83
CA GLN A 72 19.27 -8.93 -5.83
C GLN A 72 20.00 -8.57 -4.54
N GLY A 73 21.34 -8.59 -4.55
CA GLY A 73 22.16 -8.24 -3.39
C GLY A 73 21.90 -6.85 -2.82
N ALA A 74 21.38 -5.91 -3.63
CA ALA A 74 21.02 -4.56 -3.19
C ALA A 74 19.91 -4.52 -2.12
N PHE A 75 19.06 -5.55 -2.02
CA PHE A 75 18.01 -5.61 -1.00
C PHE A 75 18.52 -6.09 0.36
N VAL A 76 19.64 -6.81 0.41
CA VAL A 76 20.14 -7.51 1.60
C VAL A 76 20.35 -6.56 2.79
N PRO A 77 20.99 -5.38 2.67
CA PRO A 77 21.22 -4.51 3.82
C PRO A 77 19.93 -4.09 4.54
N HIS A 78 18.88 -3.79 3.77
CA HIS A 78 17.60 -3.40 4.36
C HIS A 78 16.91 -4.59 5.05
N ARG A 79 16.98 -5.81 4.50
CA ARG A 79 16.45 -7.02 5.17
C ARG A 79 17.17 -7.32 6.48
N LEU A 80 18.50 -7.17 6.49
CA LEU A 80 19.28 -7.39 7.70
C LEU A 80 18.95 -6.36 8.79
N ALA A 81 18.69 -5.10 8.43
CA ALA A 81 18.23 -4.09 9.38
C ALA A 81 16.89 -4.45 10.04
N GLU A 82 15.90 -4.92 9.27
CA GLU A 82 14.61 -5.37 9.81
C GLU A 82 14.76 -6.62 10.70
N LEU A 83 15.63 -7.56 10.30
CA LEU A 83 15.94 -8.74 11.11
C LEU A 83 16.66 -8.39 12.41
N ASP A 84 17.63 -7.47 12.38
CA ASP A 84 18.36 -6.99 13.56
C ASP A 84 17.43 -6.30 14.58
N ALA A 85 16.38 -5.64 14.09
CA ALA A 85 15.34 -5.06 14.94
C ALA A 85 14.35 -6.11 15.50
N ALA A 86 14.03 -7.15 14.72
CA ALA A 86 13.03 -8.17 15.08
C ALA A 86 13.58 -9.29 15.98
N LEU A 87 14.72 -9.89 15.63
CA LEU A 87 15.22 -11.12 16.24
C LEU A 87 15.46 -11.02 17.75
N PRO A 88 16.00 -9.91 18.31
CA PRO A 88 16.15 -9.77 19.76
C PRO A 88 14.83 -9.78 20.54
N GLN A 89 13.72 -9.42 19.90
CA GLN A 89 12.37 -9.46 20.49
C GLN A 89 11.77 -10.87 20.43
N ILE A 90 12.27 -11.73 19.54
CA ILE A 90 11.79 -13.09 19.31
C ILE A 90 12.55 -14.11 20.16
N SER A 91 13.88 -14.04 20.13
CA SER A 91 14.76 -14.98 20.84
C SER A 91 16.14 -14.37 21.08
N ALA A 92 16.68 -14.57 22.29
CA ALA A 92 18.07 -14.23 22.59
C ALA A 92 19.06 -15.06 21.75
N GLU A 93 18.70 -16.30 21.44
CA GLU A 93 19.47 -17.22 20.59
C GLU A 93 18.92 -17.14 19.16
N HIS A 94 19.66 -16.46 18.28
CA HIS A 94 19.31 -16.32 16.87
C HIS A 94 20.55 -16.23 15.97
N GLU A 95 20.39 -16.63 14.71
CA GLU A 95 21.42 -16.49 13.67
C GLU A 95 20.80 -16.19 12.30
N VAL A 96 21.60 -15.63 11.39
CA VAL A 96 21.20 -15.39 9.99
C VAL A 96 22.19 -16.09 9.06
N ILE A 97 21.65 -16.92 8.17
CA ILE A 97 22.39 -17.65 7.13
C ILE A 97 21.94 -17.10 5.78
N VAL A 98 22.88 -16.50 5.06
CA VAL A 98 22.61 -15.92 3.73
C VAL A 98 22.96 -16.96 2.67
N ALA A 99 21.98 -17.41 1.90
CA ALA A 99 22.16 -18.43 0.87
C ALA A 99 21.86 -17.86 -0.53
N ALA A 100 22.88 -17.80 -1.38
CA ALA A 100 22.76 -17.18 -2.69
C ALA A 100 22.36 -18.19 -3.77
N TYR A 101 21.56 -17.77 -4.74
CA TYR A 101 21.19 -18.63 -5.88
C TYR A 101 21.23 -17.92 -7.24
N GLN A 102 21.50 -18.71 -8.28
CA GLN A 102 21.48 -18.28 -9.66
C GLN A 102 20.03 -18.06 -10.11
N GLY A 103 19.76 -16.90 -10.68
CA GLY A 103 18.45 -16.62 -11.25
C GLY A 103 18.33 -17.33 -12.60
N ALA A 104 17.34 -18.19 -12.74
CA ALA A 104 17.14 -18.89 -14.00
C ALA A 104 16.90 -17.87 -15.14
N GLY A 105 17.58 -18.07 -16.28
CA GLY A 105 17.52 -17.18 -17.44
C GLY A 105 18.28 -15.85 -17.31
N LEU A 106 18.96 -15.60 -16.18
CA LEU A 106 19.85 -14.45 -16.00
C LEU A 106 21.30 -14.82 -16.37
N PRO A 107 22.15 -13.83 -16.69
CA PRO A 107 23.59 -14.06 -16.87
C PRO A 107 24.21 -14.76 -15.66
N ALA A 108 25.27 -15.54 -15.89
CA ALA A 108 25.96 -16.22 -14.80
C ALA A 108 26.54 -15.21 -13.79
N ALA A 109 26.35 -15.48 -12.50
CA ALA A 109 26.89 -14.63 -11.45
C ALA A 109 28.42 -14.56 -11.53
N THR A 110 28.96 -13.35 -11.38
CA THR A 110 30.40 -13.10 -11.33
C THR A 110 30.90 -12.76 -9.92
N ALA A 111 29.98 -12.55 -8.99
CA ALA A 111 30.24 -12.31 -7.58
C ALA A 111 29.05 -12.77 -6.73
N LEU A 112 29.31 -13.11 -5.47
CA LEU A 112 28.25 -13.35 -4.49
C LEU A 112 27.67 -12.00 -4.01
N PRO A 113 26.40 -11.96 -3.58
CA PRO A 113 25.84 -10.81 -2.89
C PRO A 113 26.71 -10.42 -1.69
N THR A 114 27.06 -9.15 -1.57
CA THR A 114 27.84 -8.65 -0.42
C THR A 114 27.02 -8.77 0.85
N ALA A 115 27.43 -9.64 1.78
CA ALA A 115 26.89 -9.68 3.13
C ALA A 115 27.70 -8.71 4.03
N ALA A 116 27.03 -7.69 4.57
CA ALA A 116 27.57 -6.78 5.57
C ALA A 116 26.59 -6.80 6.76
N PRO A 117 26.76 -7.72 7.75
CA PRO A 117 27.69 -7.50 8.87
C PRO A 117 28.30 -8.80 9.49
N ALA A 118 29.01 -8.66 10.62
CA ALA A 118 29.76 -9.70 11.34
C ALA A 118 28.97 -10.92 11.89
N ARG A 119 27.64 -10.96 11.73
CA ARG A 119 26.74 -12.00 12.28
C ARG A 119 26.04 -12.86 11.23
N ALA A 120 26.26 -12.61 9.94
CA ALA A 120 25.69 -13.39 8.86
C ALA A 120 26.76 -14.32 8.25
N SER A 121 26.46 -15.61 8.13
CA SER A 121 27.32 -16.53 7.38
C SER A 121 26.83 -16.64 5.94
N LEU A 122 27.73 -16.42 4.97
CA LEU A 122 27.42 -16.57 3.55
C LEU A 122 27.62 -18.04 3.14
N ALA A 123 26.61 -18.63 2.53
CA ALA A 123 26.71 -19.91 1.83
C ALA A 123 27.16 -19.70 0.38
N ASP A 124 27.58 -20.79 -0.28
CA ASP A 124 28.02 -20.78 -1.67
C ASP A 124 26.90 -20.37 -2.64
N LEU A 125 27.25 -20.17 -3.91
CA LEU A 125 26.27 -19.97 -4.96
C LEU A 125 25.60 -21.31 -5.31
N HIS A 126 24.27 -21.29 -5.40
CA HIS A 126 23.47 -22.47 -5.73
C HIS A 126 22.67 -22.30 -7.03
N ASP A 127 22.27 -23.41 -7.66
CA ASP A 127 21.62 -23.39 -8.98
C ASP A 127 20.24 -22.72 -8.99
N ASP A 128 19.51 -22.84 -7.87
CA ASP A 128 18.14 -22.36 -7.71
C ASP A 128 17.81 -22.09 -6.24
N TRP A 129 16.63 -21.52 -6.01
CA TRP A 129 16.14 -21.18 -4.69
C TRP A 129 16.10 -22.41 -3.76
N THR A 130 15.63 -23.56 -4.26
CA THR A 130 15.54 -24.82 -3.50
C THR A 130 16.89 -25.28 -2.99
N SER A 131 17.94 -25.18 -3.82
CA SER A 131 19.31 -25.54 -3.43
C SER A 131 19.88 -24.58 -2.38
N ALA A 132 19.65 -23.27 -2.53
CA ALA A 132 20.05 -22.29 -1.54
C ALA A 132 19.33 -22.51 -0.20
N PHE A 133 18.03 -22.79 -0.23
CA PHE A 133 17.28 -23.14 0.97
C PHE A 133 17.82 -24.43 1.62
N ALA A 134 18.06 -25.51 0.87
CA ALA A 134 18.60 -26.77 1.39
C ALA A 134 19.95 -26.57 2.09
N ALA A 135 20.85 -25.80 1.48
CA ALA A 135 22.15 -25.49 2.03
C ALA A 135 22.06 -24.64 3.30
N GLY A 136 21.16 -23.64 3.32
CA GLY A 136 20.89 -22.82 4.50
C GLY A 136 20.29 -23.64 5.65
N ALA A 137 19.26 -24.43 5.37
CA ALA A 137 18.58 -25.28 6.36
C ALA A 137 19.52 -26.36 6.94
N SER A 138 20.42 -26.92 6.12
CA SER A 138 21.43 -27.89 6.58
C SER A 138 22.44 -27.29 7.58
N ARG A 139 22.55 -25.96 7.63
CA ARG A 139 23.43 -25.22 8.53
C ARG A 139 22.70 -24.65 9.74
N ALA A 140 21.38 -24.85 9.83
CA ALA A 140 20.59 -24.31 10.92
C ALA A 140 20.99 -24.91 12.28
N ALA A 141 21.34 -24.04 13.22
CA ALA A 141 21.71 -24.43 14.58
C ALA A 141 20.51 -24.51 15.53
N PHE A 142 19.39 -23.87 15.18
CA PHE A 142 18.23 -23.72 16.05
C PHE A 142 16.98 -24.46 15.56
N SER A 143 16.09 -24.75 16.50
CA SER A 143 14.91 -25.59 16.30
C SER A 143 13.85 -24.94 15.42
N ARG A 144 13.82 -23.61 15.34
CA ARG A 144 12.87 -22.87 14.49
C ARG A 144 13.62 -22.24 13.32
N VAL A 145 13.05 -22.37 12.13
CA VAL A 145 13.58 -21.82 10.88
C VAL A 145 12.61 -20.76 10.34
N LEU A 146 13.08 -19.52 10.24
CA LEU A 146 12.42 -18.46 9.46
C LEU A 146 13.07 -18.42 8.08
N VAL A 147 12.28 -18.65 7.04
CA VAL A 147 12.70 -18.46 5.65
C VAL A 147 12.28 -17.07 5.23
N LEU A 148 13.21 -16.34 4.63
CA LEU A 148 12.96 -15.01 4.07
C LEU A 148 13.79 -14.85 2.80
N ASP A 149 13.18 -14.48 1.69
CA ASP A 149 13.94 -14.11 0.49
C ASP A 149 14.21 -12.60 0.42
N ALA A 150 15.35 -12.21 -0.13
CA ALA A 150 15.73 -10.81 -0.26
C ALA A 150 14.72 -9.95 -1.03
N ALA A 151 13.98 -10.55 -1.99
CA ALA A 151 12.92 -9.86 -2.71
C ALA A 151 11.58 -9.80 -1.95
N VAL A 152 11.48 -10.27 -0.71
CA VAL A 152 10.35 -10.03 0.20
C VAL A 152 10.70 -8.92 1.17
N GLU A 153 10.03 -7.79 1.06
CA GLU A 153 10.04 -6.71 2.06
C GLU A 153 9.05 -7.03 3.17
N ILE A 154 9.54 -7.08 4.40
CA ILE A 154 8.75 -7.35 5.60
C ILE A 154 9.30 -6.51 6.73
N ASP A 155 8.42 -5.80 7.43
CA ASP A 155 8.82 -4.96 8.57
C ASP A 155 9.09 -5.81 9.82
N SER A 156 9.91 -5.30 10.73
CA SER A 156 10.29 -5.97 11.97
C SER A 156 9.09 -6.40 12.83
N SER A 157 8.01 -5.61 12.88
CA SER A 157 6.80 -5.95 13.63
C SER A 157 6.05 -7.14 13.01
N ALA A 158 6.03 -7.23 11.67
CA ALA A 158 5.47 -8.34 10.93
C ALA A 158 6.31 -9.62 11.09
N ILE A 159 7.64 -9.51 11.14
CA ILE A 159 8.53 -10.65 11.47
C ILE A 159 8.22 -11.18 12.87
N VAL A 160 8.16 -10.29 13.88
CA VAL A 160 7.83 -10.66 15.27
C VAL A 160 6.46 -11.34 15.34
N ARG A 161 5.44 -10.78 14.69
CA ARG A 161 4.10 -11.39 14.63
C ARG A 161 4.11 -12.75 13.93
N LEU A 162 4.76 -12.87 12.78
CA LEU A 162 4.80 -14.12 12.01
C LEU A 162 5.45 -15.26 12.82
N VAL A 163 6.59 -15.00 13.46
CA VAL A 163 7.28 -16.00 14.28
C VAL A 163 6.53 -16.27 15.59
N GLY A 164 5.87 -15.26 16.17
CA GLY A 164 5.08 -15.40 17.40
C GLY A 164 3.78 -16.20 17.22
N LEU A 165 3.17 -16.15 16.03
CA LEU A 165 1.97 -16.93 15.69
C LEU A 165 2.27 -18.38 15.32
N HIS A 166 3.55 -18.76 15.17
CA HIS A 166 3.94 -20.11 14.82
C HIS A 166 3.86 -21.07 16.03
N ASP A 167 3.01 -22.08 15.91
CA ASP A 167 2.74 -23.12 16.94
C ASP A 167 2.81 -24.54 16.34
N GLY A 168 3.80 -24.79 15.47
CA GLY A 168 4.01 -26.08 14.77
C GLY A 168 3.49 -26.12 13.33
N GLY A 169 3.99 -27.06 12.53
CA GLY A 169 3.70 -27.14 11.09
C GLY A 169 4.38 -26.01 10.32
N VAL A 170 3.65 -25.30 9.46
CA VAL A 170 4.16 -24.12 8.74
C VAL A 170 3.24 -22.91 8.92
N THR A 171 3.82 -21.75 9.16
CA THR A 171 3.11 -20.46 9.19
C THR A 171 3.66 -19.54 8.11
N THR A 172 2.81 -19.02 7.24
CA THR A 172 3.19 -18.12 6.13
C THR A 172 2.35 -16.84 6.18
N PRO A 173 2.91 -15.66 5.85
CA PRO A 173 2.14 -14.44 5.82
C PRO A 173 1.37 -14.30 4.51
N VAL A 174 0.38 -13.42 4.51
CA VAL A 174 -0.21 -12.90 3.27
C VAL A 174 0.76 -11.91 2.63
N VAL A 175 1.12 -12.14 1.36
CA VAL A 175 2.09 -11.34 0.61
C VAL A 175 1.40 -10.54 -0.48
N ARG A 176 1.79 -9.28 -0.64
CA ARG A 176 1.29 -8.34 -1.64
C ARG A 176 2.30 -8.04 -2.74
N GLY A 177 1.82 -7.61 -3.89
CA GLY A 177 2.64 -6.95 -4.92
C GLY A 177 2.95 -5.51 -4.54
N THR A 178 3.86 -4.87 -5.29
CA THR A 178 4.17 -3.43 -5.14
C THR A 178 3.00 -2.51 -5.51
N ASP A 179 1.95 -3.08 -6.08
CA ASP A 179 0.65 -2.43 -6.34
C ASP A 179 -0.33 -2.52 -5.17
N ASP A 180 0.08 -3.12 -4.04
CA ASP A 180 -0.68 -3.29 -2.78
C ASP A 180 -1.86 -4.25 -2.86
N VAL A 181 -1.92 -5.01 -3.94
CA VAL A 181 -2.89 -6.09 -4.12
C VAL A 181 -2.25 -7.40 -3.66
N VAL A 182 -3.04 -8.31 -3.11
CA VAL A 182 -2.56 -9.62 -2.66
C VAL A 182 -1.96 -10.38 -3.84
N LEU A 183 -0.69 -10.74 -3.70
CA LEU A 183 0.01 -11.64 -4.62
C LEU A 183 -0.31 -13.09 -4.25
N SER A 184 -0.32 -13.40 -2.96
CA SER A 184 -0.70 -14.71 -2.45
C SER A 184 -0.99 -14.68 -0.95
N ALA A 185 -2.09 -15.31 -0.56
CA ALA A 185 -2.40 -15.70 0.81
C ALA A 185 -2.11 -17.20 1.05
N GLY A 186 -1.18 -17.80 0.31
CA GLY A 186 -0.91 -19.23 0.29
C GLY A 186 -1.52 -19.93 -0.93
N ALA A 187 -1.25 -21.22 -1.08
CA ALA A 187 -1.79 -22.04 -2.15
C ALA A 187 -3.18 -22.58 -1.76
N PHE A 188 -4.12 -22.60 -2.68
CA PHE A 188 -5.35 -23.36 -2.53
C PHE A 188 -5.63 -24.22 -3.76
N ARG A 189 -6.53 -25.18 -3.62
CA ARG A 189 -6.84 -26.16 -4.65
C ARG A 189 -8.21 -25.85 -5.27
N PRO A 190 -8.28 -25.08 -6.37
CA PRO A 190 -9.57 -24.72 -6.98
C PRO A 190 -10.25 -25.92 -7.65
N HIS A 191 -9.48 -26.93 -8.08
CA HIS A 191 -10.01 -28.15 -8.68
C HIS A 191 -8.99 -29.29 -8.56
N ARG A 192 -9.45 -30.54 -8.43
CA ARG A 192 -8.56 -31.70 -8.23
C ARG A 192 -7.56 -31.95 -9.37
N SER A 193 -7.92 -31.58 -10.60
CA SER A 193 -7.11 -31.82 -11.81
C SER A 193 -6.21 -30.65 -12.20
N LEU A 194 -6.11 -29.61 -11.36
CA LEU A 194 -5.37 -28.39 -11.66
C LEU A 194 -4.26 -28.17 -10.65
N ALA A 195 -3.20 -27.48 -11.06
CA ALA A 195 -2.19 -27.01 -10.13
C ALA A 195 -2.84 -26.13 -9.03
N PRO A 196 -2.29 -26.13 -7.79
CA PRO A 196 -2.70 -25.15 -6.79
C PRO A 196 -2.60 -23.73 -7.35
N ALA A 197 -3.56 -22.88 -6.98
CA ALA A 197 -3.59 -21.47 -7.34
C ALA A 197 -3.21 -20.60 -6.14
N ASP A 198 -2.74 -19.39 -6.38
CA ASP A 198 -2.51 -18.40 -5.34
C ASP A 198 -3.87 -17.92 -4.78
N LEU A 199 -4.06 -18.12 -3.47
CA LEU A 199 -5.27 -17.74 -2.75
C LEU A 199 -5.33 -16.22 -2.68
N LEU A 200 -6.50 -15.66 -3.00
CA LEU A 200 -6.77 -14.21 -3.03
C LEU A 200 -5.85 -13.43 -3.99
N GLU A 201 -5.22 -14.07 -4.97
CA GLU A 201 -4.44 -13.37 -5.99
C GLU A 201 -5.28 -12.28 -6.66
N GLY A 202 -4.80 -11.03 -6.61
CA GLY A 202 -5.49 -9.87 -7.19
C GLY A 202 -6.58 -9.23 -6.33
N HIS A 203 -6.80 -9.74 -5.11
CA HIS A 203 -7.73 -9.15 -4.16
C HIS A 203 -7.07 -8.08 -3.27
N PRO A 204 -7.84 -7.12 -2.73
CA PRO A 204 -7.36 -6.24 -1.66
C PRO A 204 -6.91 -7.00 -0.42
N TYR A 205 -6.00 -6.39 0.34
CA TYR A 205 -5.53 -6.95 1.60
C TYR A 205 -6.64 -7.10 2.64
N GLU A 206 -7.65 -6.23 2.63
CA GLU A 206 -8.80 -6.31 3.52
C GLU A 206 -9.60 -7.61 3.36
N ASP A 207 -9.59 -8.23 2.17
CA ASP A 207 -10.21 -9.55 2.00
C ASP A 207 -9.44 -10.63 2.79
N ALA A 208 -8.12 -10.50 2.87
CA ALA A 208 -7.26 -11.38 3.67
C ALA A 208 -7.34 -11.06 5.18
N GLU A 209 -7.57 -9.80 5.56
CA GLU A 209 -7.85 -9.44 6.96
C GLU A 209 -9.16 -10.05 7.45
N ILE A 210 -10.21 -10.03 6.62
CA ILE A 210 -11.49 -10.69 6.93
C ILE A 210 -11.32 -12.22 6.98
N MET A 211 -10.52 -12.79 6.08
CA MET A 211 -10.18 -14.22 6.12
C MET A 211 -9.54 -14.62 7.45
N GLY A 212 -8.68 -13.75 8.00
CA GLY A 212 -7.90 -14.05 9.21
C GLY A 212 -6.89 -15.17 8.97
N ALA A 213 -6.58 -15.92 10.03
CA ALA A 213 -5.73 -17.11 9.91
C ALA A 213 -6.51 -18.27 9.25
N ALA A 214 -5.97 -18.83 8.18
CA ALA A 214 -6.62 -19.86 7.38
C ALA A 214 -5.67 -21.03 7.07
N GLU A 215 -6.20 -22.26 7.09
CA GLU A 215 -5.48 -23.41 6.57
C GLU A 215 -5.39 -23.32 5.04
N VAL A 216 -4.19 -23.55 4.50
CA VAL A 216 -3.90 -23.50 3.07
C VAL A 216 -3.15 -24.75 2.63
N PHE A 217 -3.18 -25.05 1.33
CA PHE A 217 -2.56 -26.26 0.77
C PHE A 217 -1.03 -26.29 0.96
N GLY A 218 -0.40 -25.12 0.95
CA GLY A 218 1.03 -24.85 1.07
C GLY A 218 1.30 -23.35 0.98
N ALA A 219 2.51 -22.88 1.25
CA ALA A 219 2.92 -21.51 0.92
C ALA A 219 3.32 -21.43 -0.57
N THR A 220 3.18 -20.26 -1.20
CA THR A 220 3.68 -20.04 -2.58
C THR A 220 4.76 -18.98 -2.66
N GLN A 221 5.04 -18.31 -1.55
CA GLN A 221 6.04 -17.23 -1.45
C GLN A 221 7.17 -17.66 -0.51
N PRO A 222 8.42 -17.23 -0.77
CA PRO A 222 9.59 -17.65 0.01
C PRO A 222 9.70 -16.84 1.32
N VAL A 223 8.62 -16.86 2.10
CA VAL A 223 8.54 -16.31 3.45
C VAL A 223 7.61 -17.18 4.29
N PHE A 224 8.18 -17.88 5.28
CA PHE A 224 7.43 -18.76 6.17
C PHE A 224 8.27 -19.16 7.38
N VAL A 225 7.61 -19.66 8.42
CA VAL A 225 8.21 -20.19 9.64
C VAL A 225 7.82 -21.65 9.78
N THR A 226 8.78 -22.50 10.17
CA THR A 226 8.59 -23.93 10.41
C THR A 226 9.58 -24.39 11.47
N ASP A 227 9.35 -25.54 12.08
CA ASP A 227 10.35 -26.20 12.90
C ASP A 227 11.34 -27.01 12.03
N LEU A 228 12.61 -27.02 12.43
CA LEU A 228 13.71 -27.68 11.72
C LEU A 228 13.47 -29.19 11.61
N VAL A 229 12.82 -29.79 12.61
CA VAL A 229 12.47 -31.21 12.62
C VAL A 229 11.39 -31.57 11.60
N ASP A 230 10.51 -30.61 11.27
CA ASP A 230 9.37 -30.83 10.39
C ASP A 230 9.77 -30.76 8.91
N LEU A 231 10.88 -30.11 8.58
CA LEU A 231 11.35 -30.04 7.19
C LEU A 231 11.51 -31.45 6.58
N PRO A 232 11.29 -31.63 5.26
CA PRO A 232 11.58 -32.89 4.59
C PRO A 232 13.10 -33.10 4.44
N GLU A 233 13.57 -34.35 4.53
CA GLU A 233 15.01 -34.66 4.34
C GLU A 233 15.47 -34.42 2.90
N ARG A 234 14.58 -34.60 1.93
CA ARG A 234 14.85 -34.39 0.51
C ARG A 234 13.83 -33.43 -0.09
N LEU A 235 14.34 -32.39 -0.73
CA LEU A 235 13.53 -31.33 -1.33
C LEU A 235 13.09 -31.67 -2.78
N PRO A 236 12.03 -31.01 -3.27
CA PRO A 236 11.54 -31.19 -4.64
C PRO A 236 12.61 -30.92 -5.71
N GLU A 237 12.62 -31.71 -6.78
CA GLU A 237 13.63 -31.60 -7.84
C GLU A 237 13.40 -30.40 -8.79
N THR A 238 12.19 -29.86 -8.81
CA THR A 238 11.77 -28.79 -9.74
C THR A 238 12.58 -27.50 -9.56
N SER A 239 12.74 -26.78 -10.66
CA SER A 239 13.23 -25.41 -10.74
C SER A 239 12.11 -24.35 -10.68
N ASP A 240 10.84 -24.79 -10.66
CA ASP A 240 9.70 -23.91 -10.42
C ASP A 240 9.65 -23.54 -8.92
N GLU A 241 10.06 -22.31 -8.62
CA GLU A 241 10.15 -21.78 -7.24
C GLU A 241 8.82 -21.91 -6.49
N VAL A 242 7.70 -21.58 -7.12
CA VAL A 242 6.37 -21.60 -6.47
C VAL A 242 5.97 -23.02 -6.09
N LEU A 243 6.10 -23.97 -7.01
CA LEU A 243 5.74 -25.36 -6.73
C LEU A 243 6.74 -26.05 -5.79
N ALA A 244 8.02 -25.67 -5.84
CA ALA A 244 9.01 -26.14 -4.87
C ALA A 244 8.65 -25.68 -3.44
N ILE A 245 8.34 -24.40 -3.25
CA ILE A 245 7.91 -23.86 -1.94
C ILE A 245 6.60 -24.52 -1.50
N THR A 246 5.64 -24.68 -2.40
CA THR A 246 4.34 -25.30 -2.10
C THR A 246 4.51 -26.74 -1.62
N ALA A 247 5.28 -27.55 -2.34
CA ALA A 247 5.54 -28.94 -1.98
C ALA A 247 6.29 -29.04 -0.65
N LEU A 248 7.36 -28.26 -0.49
CA LEU A 248 8.18 -28.24 0.72
C LEU A 248 7.38 -27.88 1.97
N THR A 249 6.62 -26.78 1.90
CA THR A 249 5.85 -26.30 3.05
C THR A 249 4.67 -27.21 3.36
N ARG A 250 4.06 -27.83 2.34
CA ARG A 250 3.05 -28.85 2.54
C ARG A 250 3.60 -30.06 3.29
N ASP A 251 4.74 -30.61 2.83
CA ASP A 251 5.36 -31.77 3.46
C ASP A 251 5.82 -31.46 4.88
N ALA A 252 6.34 -30.26 5.12
CA ALA A 252 6.69 -29.79 6.46
C ALA A 252 5.46 -29.64 7.36
N GLY A 253 4.38 -29.04 6.85
CA GLY A 253 3.13 -28.88 7.59
C GLY A 253 2.50 -30.22 7.99
N LEU A 254 2.54 -31.21 7.10
CA LEU A 254 2.08 -32.57 7.38
C LEU A 254 2.96 -33.28 8.41
N SER A 255 4.29 -33.11 8.33
CA SER A 255 5.23 -33.70 9.28
C SER A 255 5.07 -33.14 10.69
N GLY A 256 4.79 -31.83 10.81
CA GLY A 256 4.50 -31.16 12.07
C GLY A 256 3.08 -31.37 12.62
N GLY A 257 2.21 -32.07 11.90
CA GLY A 257 0.86 -32.45 12.36
C GLY A 257 -0.18 -31.33 12.41
N ARG A 258 0.12 -30.12 11.90
CA ARG A 258 -0.80 -28.95 11.90
C ARG A 258 -1.07 -28.33 10.52
N GLY A 259 -0.44 -28.85 9.45
CA GLY A 259 -0.61 -28.32 8.10
C GLY A 259 0.09 -26.97 7.88
N VAL A 260 -0.40 -26.19 6.91
CA VAL A 260 0.13 -24.86 6.60
C VAL A 260 -0.94 -23.82 6.90
N THR A 261 -0.61 -22.86 7.76
CA THR A 261 -1.49 -21.75 8.13
C THR A 261 -0.99 -20.47 7.48
N SER A 262 -1.86 -19.83 6.70
CA SER A 262 -1.68 -18.48 6.19
C SER A 262 -2.28 -17.47 7.16
N THR A 263 -1.60 -16.36 7.42
CA THR A 263 -2.09 -15.33 8.34
C THR A 263 -1.73 -13.90 7.88
N PRO A 264 -2.65 -12.94 7.95
CA PRO A 264 -2.30 -11.53 7.80
C PRO A 264 -1.43 -11.09 9.00
N VAL A 265 -0.25 -10.50 8.73
CA VAL A 265 0.70 -10.05 9.77
C VAL A 265 1.14 -8.59 9.63
N GLY A 266 0.54 -7.86 8.69
CA GLY A 266 0.93 -6.50 8.34
C GLY A 266 1.55 -6.43 6.95
N ARG A 267 2.60 -5.61 6.78
CA ARG A 267 3.19 -5.33 5.46
C ARG A 267 4.22 -6.36 5.08
N VAL A 268 3.85 -7.15 4.07
CA VAL A 268 4.73 -8.11 3.42
C VAL A 268 4.57 -7.95 1.91
N TYR A 269 5.61 -7.48 1.24
CA TYR A 269 5.60 -7.16 -0.19
C TYR A 269 6.65 -7.94 -0.96
N ARG A 270 6.28 -8.50 -2.11
CA ARG A 270 7.24 -9.09 -3.06
C ARG A 270 7.65 -8.02 -4.07
N VAL A 271 8.88 -7.49 -3.94
CA VAL A 271 9.40 -6.41 -4.80
C VAL A 271 9.96 -6.92 -6.13
N SER A 272 10.17 -8.22 -6.26
CA SER A 272 10.61 -8.86 -7.50
C SER A 272 10.15 -10.33 -7.50
N GLY A 273 9.54 -10.77 -8.61
CA GLY A 273 9.06 -12.14 -8.78
C GLY A 273 9.79 -12.89 -9.89
N ALA A 274 9.65 -14.22 -9.89
CA ALA A 274 10.04 -15.04 -11.03
C ALA A 274 9.05 -14.86 -12.18
N ALA A 275 9.56 -14.66 -13.40
CA ALA A 275 8.73 -14.59 -14.59
C ALA A 275 7.97 -15.92 -14.78
N PRO A 276 6.68 -15.89 -15.19
CA PRO A 276 5.94 -17.10 -15.52
C PRO A 276 6.68 -17.92 -16.58
N ARG A 277 6.81 -19.22 -16.34
CA ARG A 277 7.46 -20.17 -17.26
C ARG A 277 6.59 -21.41 -17.43
N ARG A 278 6.87 -22.18 -18.48
CA ARG A 278 6.32 -23.53 -18.59
C ARG A 278 6.85 -24.36 -17.42
N LEU A 279 5.97 -25.18 -16.85
CA LEU A 279 6.36 -26.15 -15.84
C LEU A 279 7.45 -27.07 -16.40
N ASP A 280 8.50 -27.30 -15.62
CA ASP A 280 9.47 -28.36 -15.91
C ASP A 280 8.86 -29.74 -15.62
N ALA A 281 9.53 -30.81 -16.04
CA ALA A 281 9.00 -32.17 -15.86
C ALA A 281 8.76 -32.52 -14.38
N PRO A 282 9.68 -32.22 -13.44
CA PRO A 282 9.43 -32.44 -12.02
C PRO A 282 8.24 -31.65 -11.47
N ALA A 283 8.02 -30.40 -11.89
CA ALA A 283 6.83 -29.63 -11.51
C ALA A 283 5.54 -30.29 -11.99
N ALA A 284 5.52 -30.81 -13.22
CA ALA A 284 4.37 -31.51 -13.77
C ALA A 284 4.07 -32.81 -13.00
N GLU A 285 5.11 -33.53 -12.56
CA GLU A 285 4.98 -34.73 -11.72
C GLU A 285 4.42 -34.41 -10.33
N LEU A 286 4.87 -33.32 -9.69
CA LEU A 286 4.30 -32.85 -8.41
C LEU A 286 2.80 -32.58 -8.53
N VAL A 287 2.40 -31.82 -9.56
CA VAL A 287 0.98 -31.51 -9.80
C VAL A 287 0.17 -32.79 -10.07
N ALA A 288 0.74 -33.76 -10.78
CA ALA A 288 0.10 -35.05 -11.01
C ALA A 288 -0.03 -35.87 -9.72
N ALA A 289 0.98 -35.86 -8.85
CA ALA A 289 0.95 -36.54 -7.54
C ALA A 289 -0.13 -35.98 -6.61
N TRP A 290 -0.52 -34.71 -6.78
CA TRP A 290 -1.61 -34.09 -6.01
C TRP A 290 -2.99 -34.32 -6.61
N SER A 291 -3.13 -35.02 -7.73
CA SER A 291 -4.41 -35.16 -8.43
C SER A 291 -5.53 -35.83 -7.63
N ASP A 292 -5.18 -36.70 -6.68
CA ASP A 292 -6.12 -37.37 -5.78
C ASP A 292 -6.53 -36.51 -4.56
N ILE A 293 -5.85 -35.37 -4.33
CA ILE A 293 -6.18 -34.46 -3.23
C ILE A 293 -7.41 -33.62 -3.63
N PRO A 294 -8.46 -33.58 -2.80
CA PRO A 294 -9.67 -32.80 -3.08
C PRO A 294 -9.41 -31.32 -3.36
N ALA A 295 -10.38 -30.68 -4.02
CA ALA A 295 -10.44 -29.23 -4.06
C ALA A 295 -10.81 -28.69 -2.67
N ASP A 296 -10.24 -27.55 -2.30
CA ASP A 296 -10.54 -26.88 -1.04
C ASP A 296 -10.52 -25.37 -1.27
N SER A 297 -11.67 -24.75 -0.98
CA SER A 297 -11.91 -23.31 -1.06
C SER A 297 -12.44 -22.77 0.27
N SER A 298 -12.28 -23.50 1.37
CA SER A 298 -12.78 -23.13 2.70
C SER A 298 -12.25 -21.77 3.16
N ALA A 299 -10.97 -21.47 2.89
CA ALA A 299 -10.36 -20.18 3.17
C ALA A 299 -11.03 -19.01 2.43
N LEU A 300 -11.50 -19.19 1.18
CA LEU A 300 -12.33 -18.18 0.51
C LEU A 300 -13.64 -17.96 1.27
N GLY A 301 -14.25 -19.04 1.75
CA GLY A 301 -15.48 -18.98 2.56
C GLY A 301 -15.31 -18.18 3.86
N GLN A 302 -14.16 -18.30 4.53
CA GLN A 302 -13.83 -17.48 5.72
C GLN A 302 -13.78 -15.99 5.38
N ALA A 303 -13.31 -15.63 4.18
CA ALA A 303 -13.34 -14.27 3.68
C ALA A 303 -14.74 -13.80 3.21
N GLY A 304 -15.77 -14.64 3.30
CA GLY A 304 -17.11 -14.38 2.75
C GLY A 304 -17.17 -14.44 1.21
N LEU A 305 -16.23 -15.13 0.59
CA LEU A 305 -16.08 -15.30 -0.86
C LEU A 305 -16.43 -16.73 -1.29
N SER A 306 -16.82 -16.91 -2.55
CA SER A 306 -17.12 -18.21 -3.15
C SER A 306 -16.29 -18.45 -4.41
N LEU A 307 -15.95 -19.71 -4.67
CA LEU A 307 -15.37 -20.10 -5.95
C LEU A 307 -16.50 -20.36 -6.96
N ASP A 308 -16.70 -19.43 -7.89
CA ASP A 308 -17.82 -19.50 -8.84
C ASP A 308 -17.47 -20.33 -10.08
N ALA A 309 -16.25 -20.18 -10.60
CA ALA A 309 -15.77 -20.95 -11.74
C ALA A 309 -14.25 -21.09 -11.74
N VAL A 310 -13.73 -22.01 -12.54
CA VAL A 310 -12.29 -22.24 -12.70
C VAL A 310 -11.98 -22.37 -14.19
N ALA A 311 -11.30 -21.37 -14.76
CA ALA A 311 -10.94 -21.38 -16.18
C ALA A 311 -9.82 -22.40 -16.45
N GLY A 312 -9.94 -23.23 -17.50
CA GLY A 312 -8.85 -24.10 -17.96
C GLY A 312 -8.87 -25.55 -17.46
N ALA A 313 -9.97 -26.02 -16.84
CA ALA A 313 -10.14 -27.40 -16.34
C ALA A 313 -9.96 -28.54 -17.38
N ARG A 314 -9.70 -28.23 -18.65
CA ARG A 314 -9.55 -29.21 -19.76
C ARG A 314 -8.17 -29.26 -20.41
N VAL A 315 -7.17 -28.50 -19.93
CA VAL A 315 -5.82 -28.48 -20.52
C VAL A 315 -4.91 -29.51 -19.83
N PRO A 316 -4.18 -30.38 -20.56
CA PRO A 316 -3.25 -31.33 -19.94
C PRO A 316 -2.14 -30.60 -19.16
N VAL A 317 -1.83 -31.10 -17.95
CA VAL A 317 -0.91 -30.48 -16.96
C VAL A 317 0.41 -30.00 -17.57
N ARG A 318 1.03 -30.81 -18.44
CA ARG A 318 2.31 -30.51 -19.12
C ARG A 318 2.30 -29.32 -20.09
N HIS A 319 1.13 -28.78 -20.43
CA HIS A 319 0.97 -27.64 -21.33
C HIS A 319 0.54 -26.36 -20.61
N LEU A 320 0.40 -26.40 -19.27
CA LEU A 320 0.05 -25.25 -18.46
C LEU A 320 1.26 -24.30 -18.33
N VAL A 321 1.03 -23.01 -18.52
CA VAL A 321 2.04 -21.94 -18.33
C VAL A 321 1.88 -21.24 -16.96
N ARG A 322 0.81 -21.53 -16.21
CA ARG A 322 0.54 -21.25 -14.78
C ARG A 322 -0.92 -21.65 -14.46
N PRO A 323 -1.36 -21.70 -13.18
CA PRO A 323 -2.60 -22.35 -12.76
C PRO A 323 -3.86 -21.75 -13.37
N ALA A 324 -4.93 -22.53 -13.31
CA ALA A 324 -6.27 -22.08 -13.62
C ALA A 324 -6.64 -20.84 -12.82
N ARG A 325 -7.20 -19.83 -13.48
CA ARG A 325 -7.63 -18.60 -12.82
C ARG A 325 -9.01 -18.82 -12.21
N PRO A 326 -9.13 -18.86 -10.88
CA PRO A 326 -10.41 -18.95 -10.22
C PRO A 326 -11.19 -17.65 -10.48
N VAL A 327 -12.46 -17.79 -10.84
CA VAL A 327 -13.41 -16.68 -10.79
C VAL A 327 -14.06 -16.75 -9.43
N VAL A 328 -13.85 -15.70 -8.64
CA VAL A 328 -14.37 -15.59 -7.28
C VAL A 328 -15.63 -14.73 -7.29
N GLY A 329 -16.62 -15.13 -6.49
CA GLY A 329 -17.87 -14.40 -6.25
C GLY A 329 -18.07 -14.06 -4.76
N GLY A 330 -19.22 -13.46 -4.45
CA GLY A 330 -19.60 -13.13 -3.08
C GLY A 330 -19.02 -11.80 -2.58
N GLY A 331 -18.62 -11.76 -1.31
CA GLY A 331 -17.88 -10.62 -0.75
C GLY A 331 -18.71 -9.35 -0.49
N ARG A 332 -20.03 -9.46 -0.28
CA ARG A 332 -20.87 -8.30 0.14
C ARG A 332 -21.04 -8.18 1.65
N VAL A 333 -20.71 -9.22 2.39
CA VAL A 333 -20.85 -9.27 3.84
C VAL A 333 -19.47 -9.06 4.47
N ASP A 334 -19.41 -8.15 5.44
CA ASP A 334 -18.32 -8.07 6.40
C ASP A 334 -18.80 -8.73 7.70
N PRO A 335 -18.20 -9.84 8.15
CA PRO A 335 -18.64 -10.56 9.34
C PRO A 335 -18.42 -9.78 10.64
N ALA A 336 -17.60 -8.73 10.64
CA ALA A 336 -17.39 -7.88 11.82
C ALA A 336 -18.55 -6.90 12.06
N PHE A 337 -19.45 -6.72 11.09
CA PHE A 337 -20.53 -5.74 11.14
C PHE A 337 -21.89 -6.33 10.80
N ASP A 338 -22.89 -6.00 11.63
CA ASP A 338 -24.26 -6.39 11.38
C ASP A 338 -24.87 -5.64 10.19
N GLY A 339 -25.86 -6.27 9.57
CA GLY A 339 -26.66 -5.60 8.55
C GLY A 339 -27.58 -4.58 9.21
N VAL A 340 -27.78 -3.45 8.54
CA VAL A 340 -28.78 -2.46 8.97
C VAL A 340 -30.07 -2.73 8.20
N ASP A 341 -31.17 -2.95 8.94
CA ASP A 341 -32.48 -3.20 8.36
C ASP A 341 -32.88 -2.08 7.37
N GLY A 342 -33.37 -2.49 6.20
CA GLY A 342 -33.77 -1.57 5.14
C GLY A 342 -32.64 -1.05 4.26
N LEU A 343 -31.37 -1.35 4.55
CA LEU A 343 -30.25 -1.05 3.66
C LEU A 343 -29.75 -2.30 2.92
N PRO A 344 -29.44 -2.21 1.61
CA PRO A 344 -28.77 -3.31 0.92
C PRO A 344 -27.34 -3.48 1.45
N ARG A 345 -26.80 -4.69 1.36
CA ARG A 345 -25.39 -4.96 1.58
C ARG A 345 -24.65 -4.83 0.25
N LEU A 346 -23.80 -3.82 0.15
CA LEU A 346 -22.97 -3.55 -1.02
C LEU A 346 -21.50 -3.70 -0.65
N ARG A 347 -20.68 -3.99 -1.67
CA ARG A 347 -19.22 -3.87 -1.58
C ARG A 347 -18.76 -2.56 -2.20
N TRP A 348 -17.96 -1.80 -1.46
CA TRP A 348 -17.44 -0.48 -1.83
C TRP A 348 -15.93 -0.52 -2.00
N SER A 349 -15.41 0.00 -3.11
CA SER A 349 -14.01 0.44 -3.21
C SER A 349 -13.91 1.96 -3.02
N ILE A 350 -13.02 2.38 -2.11
CA ILE A 350 -12.64 3.79 -1.94
C ILE A 350 -11.26 3.99 -2.52
N LYS A 351 -11.13 4.86 -3.52
CA LYS A 351 -9.89 5.09 -4.26
C LYS A 351 -9.24 6.40 -3.83
N ILE A 352 -7.97 6.33 -3.44
CA ILE A 352 -7.19 7.46 -2.91
C ILE A 352 -5.89 7.69 -3.67
N ALA A 353 -5.36 8.92 -3.65
CA ALA A 353 -4.09 9.26 -4.31
C ALA A 353 -2.85 8.85 -3.49
N ALA A 354 -3.03 8.42 -2.24
CA ALA A 354 -1.95 7.95 -1.39
C ALA A 354 -1.22 6.75 -2.03
N HIS A 355 0.11 6.79 -1.93
CA HIS A 355 0.96 5.67 -2.35
C HIS A 355 0.79 4.47 -1.40
N PRO A 356 1.00 3.24 -1.87
CA PRO A 356 1.07 2.08 -1.00
C PRO A 356 2.37 2.07 -0.19
N GLY A 357 2.35 1.30 0.90
CA GLY A 357 3.48 1.18 1.81
C GLY A 357 3.81 2.48 2.56
N ALA A 358 4.98 2.52 3.19
CA ALA A 358 5.38 3.59 4.12
C ALA A 358 5.30 5.01 3.51
N ARG A 359 5.46 5.13 2.19
CA ARG A 359 5.37 6.40 1.46
C ARG A 359 3.99 7.07 1.55
N GLY A 360 2.92 6.31 1.79
CA GLY A 360 1.56 6.81 1.90
C GLY A 360 1.05 7.02 3.32
N ASP A 361 1.79 6.59 4.34
CA ASP A 361 1.27 6.46 5.71
C ASP A 361 0.91 7.78 6.37
N ASP A 362 1.51 8.86 5.91
CA ASP A 362 1.31 10.21 6.41
C ASP A 362 0.40 11.06 5.50
N TRP A 363 -0.23 10.44 4.49
CA TRP A 363 -1.16 11.13 3.60
C TRP A 363 -2.53 11.29 4.25
N GLY A 364 -3.05 12.51 4.25
CA GLY A 364 -4.40 12.81 4.75
C GLY A 364 -5.49 11.96 4.09
N ASP A 365 -5.36 11.67 2.79
CA ASP A 365 -6.28 10.82 2.02
C ASP A 365 -6.47 9.44 2.66
N LEU A 366 -5.41 8.84 3.22
CA LEU A 366 -5.47 7.53 3.85
C LEU A 366 -6.33 7.56 5.11
N PHE A 367 -6.13 8.57 5.96
CA PHE A 367 -6.92 8.75 7.18
C PHE A 367 -8.39 9.05 6.86
N PHE A 368 -8.63 9.95 5.88
CA PHE A 368 -9.97 10.28 5.40
C PHE A 368 -10.71 9.04 4.87
N ALA A 369 -10.05 8.22 4.04
CA ALA A 369 -10.64 6.99 3.51
C ALA A 369 -10.91 5.95 4.59
N ARG A 370 -10.03 5.81 5.59
CA ARG A 370 -10.23 4.88 6.71
C ARG A 370 -11.43 5.27 7.57
N ASP A 371 -11.57 6.54 7.91
CA ASP A 371 -12.70 7.01 8.73
C ASP A 371 -14.02 6.90 7.96
N LEU A 372 -14.02 7.20 6.64
CA LEU A 372 -15.18 6.95 5.77
C LEU A 372 -15.50 5.46 5.63
N ALA A 373 -14.49 4.60 5.45
CA ALA A 373 -14.67 3.16 5.35
C ALA A 373 -15.30 2.59 6.63
N ASN A 374 -14.82 3.03 7.80
CA ASN A 374 -15.38 2.63 9.08
C ASN A 374 -16.83 3.10 9.25
N ALA A 375 -17.17 4.31 8.80
CA ALA A 375 -18.55 4.80 8.81
C ALA A 375 -19.48 3.98 7.88
N LEU A 376 -19.01 3.60 6.68
CA LEU A 376 -19.75 2.73 5.77
C LEU A 376 -19.89 1.30 6.33
N ARG A 377 -18.85 0.76 6.96
CA ARG A 377 -18.90 -0.56 7.64
C ARG A 377 -19.93 -0.59 8.78
N ARG A 378 -20.05 0.49 9.55
CA ARG A 378 -21.13 0.65 10.55
C ARG A 378 -22.54 0.63 9.94
N LEU A 379 -22.68 0.85 8.64
CA LEU A 379 -23.92 0.68 7.89
C LEU A 379 -24.06 -0.74 7.27
N GLY A 380 -23.25 -1.70 7.71
CA GLY A 380 -23.27 -3.09 7.25
C GLY A 380 -22.67 -3.35 5.87
N GLN A 381 -21.92 -2.38 5.34
CA GLN A 381 -21.29 -2.45 4.02
C GLN A 381 -19.91 -3.10 4.10
N ARG A 382 -19.48 -3.80 3.06
CA ARG A 382 -18.07 -4.22 2.93
C ARG A 382 -17.29 -3.11 2.23
N VAL A 383 -16.15 -2.74 2.76
CA VAL A 383 -15.35 -1.63 2.23
C VAL A 383 -13.89 -2.01 2.13
N VAL A 384 -13.28 -1.66 0.99
CA VAL A 384 -11.85 -1.82 0.70
C VAL A 384 -11.28 -0.50 0.21
N ILE A 385 -10.00 -0.24 0.51
CA ILE A 385 -9.32 1.00 0.16
C ILE A 385 -8.25 0.71 -0.89
N ASP A 386 -8.40 1.35 -2.06
CA ASP A 386 -7.45 1.25 -3.15
C ASP A 386 -6.47 2.42 -3.10
N HIS A 387 -5.23 2.12 -2.74
CA HIS A 387 -4.10 3.03 -2.96
C HIS A 387 -3.91 3.29 -4.45
N ARG A 388 -3.13 4.32 -4.77
CA ARG A 388 -2.90 4.82 -6.13
C ARG A 388 -2.63 3.74 -7.19
N GLN A 389 -1.85 2.72 -6.85
CA GLN A 389 -1.49 1.62 -7.76
C GLN A 389 -2.57 0.54 -7.87
N ALA A 390 -3.49 0.47 -6.90
CA ALA A 390 -4.59 -0.50 -6.84
C ALA A 390 -5.91 0.04 -7.40
N HIS A 391 -5.93 1.24 -8.01
CA HIS A 391 -7.16 1.82 -8.60
C HIS A 391 -7.81 0.92 -9.67
N SER A 392 -7.07 -0.03 -10.23
CA SER A 392 -7.57 -1.11 -11.08
C SER A 392 -7.12 -2.44 -10.48
N ARG A 393 -8.08 -3.33 -10.18
CA ARG A 393 -7.83 -4.70 -9.70
C ARG A 393 -8.49 -5.70 -10.64
N PRO A 394 -7.91 -6.01 -11.81
CA PRO A 394 -8.60 -6.76 -12.87
C PRO A 394 -9.18 -8.13 -12.46
N TRP A 395 -8.76 -8.69 -11.33
CA TRP A 395 -9.16 -10.04 -10.88
C TRP A 395 -10.20 -10.04 -9.76
N SER A 396 -10.43 -8.91 -9.09
CA SER A 396 -11.40 -8.83 -7.98
C SER A 396 -12.36 -7.65 -8.08
N GLU A 397 -12.10 -6.69 -8.96
CA GLU A 397 -12.88 -5.47 -9.04
C GLU A 397 -14.35 -5.70 -9.47
N HIS A 398 -14.66 -6.81 -10.14
CA HIS A 398 -16.03 -7.17 -10.50
C HIS A 398 -16.92 -7.48 -9.29
N LEU A 399 -16.32 -7.67 -8.10
CA LEU A 399 -17.03 -7.87 -6.84
C LEU A 399 -17.60 -6.57 -6.26
N ASP A 400 -17.01 -5.42 -6.61
CA ASP A 400 -17.41 -4.13 -6.05
C ASP A 400 -18.71 -3.64 -6.70
N ASP A 401 -19.72 -3.33 -5.89
CA ASP A 401 -20.98 -2.75 -6.36
C ASP A 401 -20.88 -1.23 -6.58
N VAL A 402 -20.01 -0.57 -5.80
CA VAL A 402 -19.80 0.88 -5.80
C VAL A 402 -18.31 1.20 -5.81
N SER A 403 -17.90 2.16 -6.65
CA SER A 403 -16.53 2.70 -6.71
C SER A 403 -16.56 4.18 -6.39
N LEU A 404 -16.05 4.58 -5.23
CA LEU A 404 -15.93 5.97 -4.79
C LEU A 404 -14.49 6.46 -4.98
N THR A 405 -14.29 7.43 -5.86
CA THR A 405 -13.01 8.13 -6.02
C THR A 405 -13.00 9.38 -5.15
N LEU A 406 -12.14 9.39 -4.13
CA LEU A 406 -11.78 10.61 -3.40
C LEU A 406 -10.76 11.37 -4.24
N ARG A 407 -11.25 12.32 -5.03
CA ARG A 407 -10.49 12.98 -6.07
C ARG A 407 -9.64 14.11 -5.48
N GLY A 408 -8.34 13.84 -5.42
CA GLY A 408 -7.27 14.80 -5.11
C GLY A 408 -6.34 15.03 -6.32
N LEU A 409 -5.19 14.35 -6.38
CA LEU A 409 -4.21 14.54 -7.47
C LEU A 409 -4.38 13.57 -8.65
N ASP A 410 -4.86 12.35 -8.39
CA ASP A 410 -4.94 11.29 -9.41
C ASP A 410 -6.32 11.19 -10.05
N VAL A 411 -6.32 10.94 -11.36
CA VAL A 411 -7.51 10.59 -12.14
C VAL A 411 -7.69 9.08 -12.10
N THR A 412 -8.90 8.63 -11.79
CA THR A 412 -9.26 7.21 -11.82
C THR A 412 -10.17 6.94 -13.02
N THR A 413 -9.94 5.86 -13.74
CA THR A 413 -10.89 5.35 -14.75
C THR A 413 -12.09 4.68 -14.07
N PRO A 414 -13.33 5.16 -14.32
CA PRO A 414 -14.55 4.51 -13.83
C PRO A 414 -14.78 3.13 -14.45
N SER A 415 -15.56 2.29 -13.77
CA SER A 415 -15.94 0.96 -14.25
C SER A 415 -17.37 0.95 -14.75
N SER A 416 -17.60 0.43 -15.95
CA SER A 416 -18.94 0.35 -16.56
C SER A 416 -19.91 -0.60 -15.85
N ALA A 417 -19.43 -1.43 -14.92
CA ALA A 417 -20.25 -2.42 -14.21
C ALA A 417 -20.73 -1.96 -12.81
N ARG A 418 -20.37 -0.75 -12.39
CA ARG A 418 -20.54 -0.27 -11.00
C ARG A 418 -21.26 1.07 -10.97
N THR A 419 -21.74 1.44 -9.79
CA THR A 419 -22.06 2.85 -9.51
C THR A 419 -20.75 3.59 -9.21
N ASN A 420 -20.39 4.55 -10.05
CA ASN A 420 -19.15 5.32 -9.93
C ASN A 420 -19.44 6.68 -9.31
N ILE A 421 -18.76 6.98 -8.22
CA ILE A 421 -18.91 8.23 -7.48
C ILE A 421 -17.59 9.00 -7.56
N LEU A 422 -17.66 10.26 -7.99
CA LEU A 422 -16.55 11.20 -7.89
C LEU A 422 -16.83 12.15 -6.74
N TRP A 423 -15.93 12.21 -5.76
CA TRP A 423 -15.97 13.23 -4.72
C TRP A 423 -14.70 14.08 -4.78
N VAL A 424 -14.82 15.28 -5.34
CA VAL A 424 -13.71 16.24 -5.43
C VAL A 424 -13.48 16.84 -4.05
N ILE A 425 -12.35 16.49 -3.43
CA ILE A 425 -11.97 16.93 -2.08
C ILE A 425 -10.85 17.97 -2.09
N SER A 426 -10.06 18.04 -3.17
CA SER A 426 -9.00 19.02 -3.38
C SER A 426 -8.66 19.15 -4.87
N HIS A 427 -7.78 20.10 -5.22
CA HIS A 427 -7.29 20.37 -6.58
C HIS A 427 -8.39 20.48 -7.67
N PRO A 428 -9.44 21.28 -7.43
CA PRO A 428 -10.56 21.42 -8.36
C PRO A 428 -10.19 21.94 -9.76
N GLU A 429 -9.06 22.64 -9.88
CA GLU A 429 -8.51 23.13 -11.15
C GLU A 429 -8.08 22.02 -12.11
N LEU A 430 -7.84 20.81 -11.59
CA LEU A 430 -7.44 19.65 -12.38
C LEU A 430 -8.63 18.84 -12.91
N VAL A 431 -9.86 19.15 -12.46
CA VAL A 431 -11.05 18.36 -12.78
C VAL A 431 -11.72 18.92 -14.03
N SER A 432 -11.76 18.10 -15.09
CA SER A 432 -12.34 18.48 -16.38
C SER A 432 -13.81 18.07 -16.50
N ARG A 433 -14.53 18.70 -17.44
CA ARG A 433 -15.89 18.26 -17.83
C ARG A 433 -15.91 16.82 -18.33
N ASP A 434 -14.89 16.42 -19.10
CA ASP A 434 -14.80 15.07 -19.67
C ASP A 434 -14.63 14.04 -18.55
N GLU A 435 -13.78 14.31 -17.56
CA GLU A 435 -13.65 13.48 -16.38
C GLU A 435 -14.97 13.37 -15.61
N LEU A 436 -15.61 14.50 -15.30
CA LEU A 436 -16.91 14.52 -14.62
C LEU A 436 -17.93 13.65 -15.34
N SER A 437 -17.95 13.69 -16.68
CA SER A 437 -18.92 12.94 -17.50
C SER A 437 -18.86 11.42 -17.34
N LEU A 438 -17.74 10.88 -16.83
CA LEU A 438 -17.53 9.44 -16.65
C LEU A 438 -18.16 8.87 -15.37
N PHE A 439 -18.64 9.71 -14.45
CA PHE A 439 -19.14 9.29 -13.14
C PHE A 439 -20.66 9.42 -13.03
N ASP A 440 -21.30 8.53 -12.28
CA ASP A 440 -22.75 8.50 -12.11
C ASP A 440 -23.22 9.54 -11.08
N LEU A 441 -22.50 9.63 -9.96
CA LEU A 441 -22.74 10.61 -8.89
C LEU A 441 -21.51 11.48 -8.71
N ARG A 442 -21.72 12.79 -8.54
CA ARG A 442 -20.63 13.78 -8.50
C ARG A 442 -20.83 14.71 -7.33
N TYR A 443 -19.82 14.78 -6.49
CA TYR A 443 -19.80 15.62 -5.30
C TYR A 443 -18.59 16.53 -5.28
N SER A 444 -18.74 17.67 -4.61
CA SER A 444 -17.64 18.59 -4.33
C SER A 444 -17.61 19.00 -2.86
N ALA A 445 -16.41 19.05 -2.30
CA ALA A 445 -16.16 19.65 -1.00
C ALA A 445 -16.20 21.20 -1.02
N GLY A 446 -16.37 21.83 -2.18
CA GLY A 446 -16.54 23.28 -2.31
C GLY A 446 -17.88 23.64 -2.97
N ALA A 447 -18.78 24.28 -2.20
CA ALA A 447 -20.14 24.58 -2.65
C ALA A 447 -20.16 25.52 -3.87
N ALA A 448 -19.38 26.61 -3.81
CA ALA A 448 -19.30 27.57 -4.90
C ALA A 448 -18.74 26.96 -6.19
N TRP A 449 -17.81 26.00 -6.07
CA TRP A 449 -17.32 25.26 -7.22
C TRP A 449 -18.38 24.30 -7.78
N ALA A 450 -19.11 23.57 -6.93
CA ALA A 450 -20.21 22.71 -7.38
C ALA A 450 -21.25 23.45 -8.21
N GLU A 451 -21.70 24.61 -7.72
CA GLU A 451 -22.69 25.46 -8.41
C GLU A 451 -22.18 25.95 -9.76
N ARG A 452 -20.97 26.55 -9.79
CA ARG A 452 -20.35 27.05 -11.04
C ARG A 452 -20.09 25.94 -12.04
N THR A 453 -19.59 24.80 -11.58
CA THR A 453 -19.31 23.64 -12.44
C THR A 453 -20.59 23.06 -12.99
N THR A 454 -21.66 22.96 -12.20
CA THR A 454 -22.97 22.52 -12.67
C THR A 454 -23.50 23.46 -13.75
N ALA A 455 -23.48 24.77 -13.50
CA ALA A 455 -23.96 25.77 -14.44
C ALA A 455 -23.16 25.79 -15.76
N SER A 456 -21.84 25.63 -15.70
CA SER A 456 -20.97 25.71 -16.89
C SER A 456 -20.90 24.42 -17.70
N THR A 457 -21.02 23.26 -17.06
CA THR A 457 -20.87 21.95 -17.73
C THR A 457 -22.20 21.30 -18.10
N GLY A 458 -23.29 21.71 -17.44
CA GLY A 458 -24.61 21.06 -17.50
C GLY A 458 -24.69 19.73 -16.74
N LEU A 459 -23.65 19.38 -15.98
CA LEU A 459 -23.54 18.14 -15.24
C LEU A 459 -23.85 18.40 -13.76
N PRO A 460 -24.84 17.74 -13.14
CA PRO A 460 -25.13 17.94 -11.72
C PRO A 460 -23.92 17.59 -10.85
N VAL A 461 -23.46 18.54 -10.05
CA VAL A 461 -22.46 18.34 -9.00
C VAL A 461 -23.08 18.82 -7.70
N GLU A 462 -23.20 17.92 -6.71
CA GLU A 462 -23.78 18.24 -5.42
C GLU A 462 -22.70 18.62 -4.39
N THR A 463 -23.03 19.52 -3.47
CA THR A 463 -22.14 19.85 -2.36
C THR A 463 -22.12 18.71 -1.35
N LEU A 464 -20.93 18.17 -1.10
CA LEU A 464 -20.65 17.26 0.00
C LEU A 464 -19.33 17.71 0.63
N LEU A 465 -19.42 18.56 1.66
CA LEU A 465 -18.25 19.05 2.38
C LEU A 465 -17.44 17.91 2.97
N GLN A 466 -16.15 18.13 3.24
CA GLN A 466 -15.31 17.20 4.01
C GLN A 466 -15.90 16.93 5.42
N ALA A 467 -15.23 16.08 6.19
CA ALA A 467 -15.80 15.52 7.41
C ALA A 467 -14.75 15.17 8.47
N THR A 468 -15.23 14.88 9.67
CA THR A 468 -14.41 14.48 10.81
C THR A 468 -14.90 13.16 11.41
N ASP A 469 -14.04 12.46 12.14
CA ASP A 469 -14.45 11.36 13.03
C ASP A 469 -14.66 11.91 14.45
N PRO A 470 -15.92 12.14 14.88
CA PRO A 470 -16.20 12.71 16.20
C PRO A 470 -15.87 11.76 17.35
N ASN A 471 -15.61 10.47 17.10
CA ASN A 471 -15.12 9.57 18.16
C ASN A 471 -13.65 9.84 18.49
N ARG A 472 -12.87 10.22 17.46
CA ARG A 472 -11.44 10.55 17.57
C ARG A 472 -11.25 12.02 17.96
N PHE A 473 -11.90 12.93 17.23
CA PHE A 473 -11.87 14.38 17.46
C PHE A 473 -13.07 14.81 18.31
N ALA A 474 -13.31 14.10 19.41
CA ALA A 474 -14.36 14.45 20.34
C ALA A 474 -14.01 15.75 21.09
N ALA A 475 -15.01 16.60 21.26
CA ALA A 475 -14.92 17.78 22.12
C ALA A 475 -14.64 17.34 23.57
N GLY A 476 -13.68 17.98 24.23
CA GLY A 476 -13.25 17.60 25.57
C GLY A 476 -12.39 18.66 26.23
N ALA A 477 -12.02 18.42 27.49
CA ALA A 477 -11.11 19.30 28.20
C ALA A 477 -9.77 19.40 27.45
N GLN A 478 -9.19 20.60 27.49
CA GLN A 478 -7.84 20.87 27.05
C GLN A 478 -6.89 19.90 27.76
N ALA A 479 -6.14 19.10 27.00
CA ALA A 479 -5.13 18.22 27.58
C ALA A 479 -3.97 19.08 28.07
N SER A 480 -3.60 18.97 29.35
CA SER A 480 -2.51 19.76 29.95
C SER A 480 -1.13 19.37 29.43
N ASP A 481 -1.00 18.15 28.88
CA ASP A 481 0.30 17.51 28.66
C ASP A 481 0.93 17.91 27.31
N VAL A 482 0.16 18.58 26.44
CA VAL A 482 0.57 19.05 25.11
C VAL A 482 0.01 20.46 24.90
N ALA A 483 0.58 21.45 25.60
CA ALA A 483 0.15 22.84 25.50
C ALA A 483 0.98 23.59 24.45
N SER A 484 0.30 24.21 23.48
CA SER A 484 0.89 25.16 22.53
C SER A 484 0.11 26.46 22.59
N ASP A 485 0.79 27.60 22.50
CA ASP A 485 0.07 28.88 22.39
C ASP A 485 -0.59 28.99 21.01
N VAL A 486 0.23 29.00 19.96
CA VAL A 486 -0.24 28.99 18.56
C VAL A 486 0.30 27.75 17.87
N LEU A 487 -0.59 26.93 17.30
CA LEU A 487 -0.24 25.64 16.71
C LEU A 487 -0.48 25.63 15.20
N PHE A 488 0.48 25.18 14.41
CA PHE A 488 0.25 24.78 13.02
C PHE A 488 0.77 23.36 12.76
N ILE A 489 -0.10 22.50 12.23
CA ILE A 489 0.25 21.13 11.85
C ILE A 489 0.02 20.95 10.36
N GLY A 490 1.10 20.83 9.59
CA GLY A 490 1.05 20.58 8.15
C GLY A 490 2.41 20.67 7.49
N LYS A 491 2.61 19.87 6.44
CA LYS A 491 3.83 19.91 5.62
C LYS A 491 3.93 21.23 4.85
N THR A 492 5.15 21.72 4.65
CA THR A 492 5.39 22.91 3.80
C THR A 492 4.95 22.63 2.37
N ARG A 493 5.28 21.43 1.87
CA ARG A 493 5.20 21.04 0.46
C ARG A 493 6.03 21.98 -0.43
N LEU A 494 7.25 22.29 0.03
CA LEU A 494 8.23 23.16 -0.64
C LEU A 494 7.80 24.63 -0.79
N VAL A 495 6.82 25.08 0.00
CA VAL A 495 6.33 26.46 -0.01
C VAL A 495 6.31 27.00 1.41
N PHE A 496 6.75 28.24 1.59
CA PHE A 496 6.58 28.96 2.85
C PHE A 496 5.11 29.39 3.01
N ARG A 497 4.36 28.65 3.82
CA ARG A 497 2.91 28.84 4.00
C ARG A 497 2.61 30.27 4.47
N PRO A 498 1.69 31.02 3.80
CA PRO A 498 1.41 32.41 4.15
C PRO A 498 1.08 32.62 5.63
N ILE A 499 0.19 31.81 6.22
CA ILE A 499 -0.23 31.99 7.61
C ILE A 499 0.92 31.79 8.60
N VAL A 500 1.86 30.88 8.32
CA VAL A 500 3.04 30.66 9.17
C VAL A 500 3.99 31.84 9.09
N ARG A 501 4.27 32.33 7.88
CA ARG A 501 5.07 33.54 7.69
C ARG A 501 4.45 34.74 8.40
N ASP A 502 3.14 34.93 8.24
CA ASP A 502 2.42 36.05 8.82
C ASP A 502 2.36 35.95 10.36
N ALA A 503 2.26 34.72 10.91
CA ALA A 503 2.31 34.47 12.36
C ALA A 503 3.68 34.82 12.96
N LEU A 504 4.77 34.45 12.27
CA LEU A 504 6.13 34.84 12.67
C LEU A 504 6.32 36.36 12.62
N GLN A 505 5.81 37.03 11.58
CA GLN A 505 5.81 38.49 11.49
C GLN A 505 4.93 39.15 12.57
N ALA A 506 3.85 38.47 12.98
CA ALA A 506 3.01 38.91 14.08
C ALA A 506 3.70 38.76 15.46
N GLY A 507 4.78 37.99 15.55
CA GLY A 507 5.50 37.69 16.80
C GLY A 507 4.83 36.60 17.62
N ALA A 508 4.13 35.66 16.98
CA ALA A 508 3.43 34.56 17.64
C ALA A 508 4.41 33.54 18.26
N ASP A 509 4.05 32.99 19.42
CA ASP A 509 4.71 31.82 20.00
C ASP A 509 4.22 30.55 19.28
N LEU A 510 4.86 30.28 18.14
CA LEU A 510 4.38 29.31 17.15
C LEU A 510 5.05 27.95 17.33
N THR A 511 4.24 26.93 17.59
CA THR A 511 4.62 25.51 17.54
C THR A 511 4.30 24.93 16.16
N LEU A 512 5.31 24.43 15.45
CA LEU A 512 5.16 23.83 14.13
C LEU A 512 5.36 22.32 14.15
N TYR A 513 4.44 21.59 13.50
CA TYR A 513 4.65 20.20 13.12
C TYR A 513 4.54 20.03 11.61
N GLY A 514 5.50 19.32 11.02
CA GLY A 514 5.46 18.95 9.61
C GLY A 514 6.84 18.89 8.95
N GLU A 515 6.97 17.99 7.98
CA GLU A 515 8.17 17.87 7.16
C GLU A 515 8.48 19.17 6.37
N GLY A 516 9.77 19.53 6.34
CA GLY A 516 10.33 20.61 5.53
C GLY A 516 10.34 22.00 6.16
N TRP A 517 9.93 22.16 7.42
CA TRP A 517 9.90 23.48 8.08
C TRP A 517 11.27 24.06 8.36
N ALA A 518 12.28 23.23 8.65
CA ALA A 518 13.64 23.67 8.97
C ALA A 518 14.34 24.47 7.85
N GLU A 519 13.79 24.47 6.63
CA GLU A 519 14.27 25.32 5.53
C GLU A 519 13.76 26.77 5.59
N PHE A 520 12.66 27.03 6.33
CA PHE A 520 11.95 28.31 6.33
C PHE A 520 11.97 29.03 7.68
N VAL A 521 12.19 28.30 8.78
CA VAL A 521 12.08 28.80 10.15
C VAL A 521 13.21 28.26 11.02
N ASP A 522 13.45 28.89 12.16
CA ASP A 522 14.43 28.41 13.15
C ASP A 522 14.05 27.01 13.66
N ALA A 523 15.03 26.13 13.81
CA ALA A 523 14.81 24.73 14.20
C ALA A 523 14.07 24.61 15.54
N ASP A 524 14.27 25.56 16.46
CA ASP A 524 13.61 25.60 17.77
C ASP A 524 12.09 25.84 17.68
N SER A 525 11.57 26.35 16.54
CA SER A 525 10.13 26.52 16.30
C SER A 525 9.47 25.23 15.75
N VAL A 526 10.26 24.21 15.39
CA VAL A 526 9.78 22.95 14.81
C VAL A 526 9.77 21.87 15.89
N ALA A 527 8.59 21.55 16.40
CA ALA A 527 8.40 20.57 17.47
C ALA A 527 8.46 19.11 16.98
N GLY A 528 8.30 18.87 15.67
CA GLY A 528 8.47 17.55 15.06
C GLY A 528 8.06 17.51 13.60
N GLU A 529 8.49 16.48 12.87
CA GLU A 529 8.17 16.32 11.44
C GLU A 529 6.80 15.68 11.20
N PHE A 530 6.26 14.98 12.19
CA PHE A 530 5.02 14.21 12.09
C PHE A 530 4.31 14.13 13.45
N VAL A 531 2.97 14.15 13.42
CA VAL A 531 2.08 13.85 14.55
C VAL A 531 1.19 12.71 14.11
N SER A 532 1.10 11.65 14.92
CA SER A 532 0.23 10.52 14.60
C SER A 532 -1.23 10.97 14.57
N ASN A 533 -2.07 10.35 13.73
CA ASN A 533 -3.49 10.69 13.67
C ASN A 533 -4.22 10.39 15.00
N ASP A 534 -3.69 9.49 15.83
CA ASP A 534 -4.24 9.17 17.15
C ASP A 534 -3.91 10.25 18.19
N ASP A 535 -2.74 10.90 18.09
CA ASP A 535 -2.32 11.97 19.00
C ASP A 535 -2.85 13.35 18.60
N LEU A 536 -3.19 13.54 17.31
CA LEU A 536 -3.63 14.80 16.73
C LEU A 536 -4.78 15.50 17.50
N PRO A 537 -5.82 14.80 18.00
CA PRO A 537 -6.87 15.42 18.80
C PRO A 537 -6.36 16.06 20.10
N GLY A 538 -5.30 15.51 20.69
CA GLY A 538 -4.66 16.05 21.90
C GLY A 538 -4.01 17.40 21.63
N HIS A 539 -3.28 17.51 20.52
CA HIS A 539 -2.67 18.77 20.08
C HIS A 539 -3.72 19.86 19.79
N TYR A 540 -4.81 19.53 19.10
CA TYR A 540 -5.87 20.51 18.82
C TYR A 540 -6.58 21.00 20.08
N ARG A 541 -6.86 20.10 21.03
CA ARG A 541 -7.43 20.49 22.33
C ARG A 541 -6.46 21.29 23.19
N GLY A 542 -5.16 20.95 23.09
CA GLY A 542 -4.07 21.55 23.84
C GLY A 542 -3.69 22.97 23.42
N ALA A 543 -3.95 23.33 22.17
CA ALA A 543 -3.60 24.65 21.63
C ALA A 543 -4.56 25.76 22.07
N ARG A 544 -4.05 26.95 22.43
CA ARG A 544 -4.90 28.13 22.62
C ARG A 544 -5.54 28.55 21.30
N ILE A 545 -4.74 28.58 20.23
CA ILE A 545 -5.19 28.85 18.85
C ILE A 545 -4.54 27.87 17.88
N VAL A 546 -5.35 27.27 17.00
CA VAL A 546 -4.89 26.48 15.85
C VAL A 546 -4.88 27.36 14.61
N LEU A 547 -3.79 27.37 13.87
CA LEU A 547 -3.68 28.01 12.56
C LEU A 547 -4.04 27.02 11.46
N ASN A 548 -4.83 27.50 10.49
CA ASN A 548 -5.15 26.76 9.29
C ASN A 548 -4.91 27.60 8.03
N ASP A 549 -4.52 26.94 6.95
CA ASP A 549 -4.46 27.53 5.63
C ASP A 549 -4.97 26.55 4.57
N HIS A 550 -5.10 27.06 3.35
CA HIS A 550 -5.47 26.28 2.19
C HIS A 550 -4.45 26.46 1.07
N TRP A 551 -4.50 25.56 0.09
CA TRP A 551 -3.92 25.89 -1.20
C TRP A 551 -4.69 27.04 -1.85
N ALA A 552 -4.01 27.83 -2.68
CA ALA A 552 -4.60 28.99 -3.32
C ALA A 552 -5.83 28.62 -4.16
N ASP A 553 -5.76 27.54 -4.94
CA ASP A 553 -6.89 26.98 -5.68
C ASP A 553 -8.04 26.57 -4.75
N MET A 554 -7.76 25.82 -3.68
CA MET A 554 -8.78 25.44 -2.71
C MET A 554 -9.49 26.67 -2.12
N ARG A 555 -8.73 27.69 -1.70
CA ARG A 555 -9.25 28.94 -1.18
C ARG A 555 -10.12 29.67 -2.22
N ASP A 556 -9.58 29.87 -3.41
CA ASP A 556 -10.23 30.63 -4.49
C ASP A 556 -11.51 29.93 -5.01
N PHE A 557 -11.57 28.60 -4.93
CA PHE A 557 -12.72 27.81 -5.34
C PHE A 557 -13.70 27.47 -4.20
N GLY A 558 -13.38 27.80 -2.94
CA GLY A 558 -14.28 27.63 -1.79
C GLY A 558 -14.24 26.24 -1.16
N PHE A 559 -13.09 25.57 -1.15
CA PHE A 559 -12.86 24.26 -0.52
C PHE A 559 -12.26 24.44 0.87
N PHE A 560 -12.93 23.88 1.89
CA PHE A 560 -12.41 23.84 3.25
C PHE A 560 -11.51 22.62 3.45
N SER A 561 -10.34 22.82 4.04
CA SER A 561 -9.40 21.75 4.40
C SER A 561 -10.00 20.83 5.47
N ASN A 562 -9.59 19.56 5.50
CA ASN A 562 -10.08 18.62 6.52
C ASN A 562 -9.71 19.05 7.94
N ARG A 563 -8.56 19.72 8.08
CA ARG A 563 -8.03 20.26 9.35
C ARG A 563 -9.07 21.11 10.08
N LEU A 564 -9.87 21.91 9.34
CA LEU A 564 -10.93 22.72 9.94
C LEU A 564 -12.01 21.87 10.61
N PHE A 565 -12.43 20.77 9.98
CA PHE A 565 -13.44 19.87 10.54
C PHE A 565 -12.92 19.16 11.79
N ASP A 566 -11.70 18.63 11.74
CA ASP A 566 -11.08 17.93 12.86
C ASP A 566 -10.80 18.85 14.04
N ALA A 567 -10.20 20.01 13.81
CA ALA A 567 -9.91 20.98 14.87
C ALA A 567 -11.21 21.55 15.47
N ALA A 568 -12.21 21.89 14.65
CA ALA A 568 -13.48 22.41 15.16
C ALA A 568 -14.24 21.35 15.97
N SER A 569 -14.25 20.09 15.52
CA SER A 569 -14.85 18.98 16.28
C SER A 569 -14.13 18.71 17.59
N ALA A 570 -12.81 18.87 17.63
CA ALA A 570 -12.02 18.79 18.85
C ALA A 570 -12.27 19.96 19.83
N GLY A 571 -12.99 21.00 19.40
CA GLY A 571 -13.28 22.19 20.22
C GLY A 571 -12.20 23.26 20.19
N ALA A 572 -11.35 23.29 19.15
CA ALA A 572 -10.32 24.30 19.00
C ALA A 572 -10.88 25.66 18.56
N ARG A 573 -10.16 26.71 18.94
CA ARG A 573 -10.26 28.06 18.34
C ARG A 573 -9.30 28.12 17.17
N ILE A 574 -9.79 28.56 16.00
CA ILE A 574 -9.05 28.44 14.75
C ILE A 574 -8.96 29.79 14.06
N VAL A 575 -7.75 30.19 13.69
CA VAL A 575 -7.54 31.31 12.75
C VAL A 575 -7.18 30.72 11.38
N SER A 576 -7.91 31.14 10.34
CA SER A 576 -7.73 30.67 8.96
C SER A 576 -7.66 31.82 7.98
N ASP A 577 -7.06 31.59 6.81
CA ASP A 577 -7.27 32.45 5.64
C ASP A 577 -8.76 32.59 5.28
N ASP A 578 -9.12 33.75 4.72
CA ASP A 578 -10.51 34.07 4.38
C ASP A 578 -11.01 33.26 3.16
N ILE A 579 -12.08 32.49 3.39
CA ILE A 579 -12.79 31.72 2.38
C ILE A 579 -14.28 31.99 2.53
N ALA A 580 -14.94 32.26 1.41
CA ALA A 580 -16.38 32.46 1.36
C ALA A 580 -17.14 31.30 2.03
N GLY A 581 -17.96 31.63 3.04
CA GLY A 581 -18.79 30.67 3.77
C GLY A 581 -18.09 29.92 4.92
N ILE A 582 -16.82 30.20 5.22
CA ILE A 582 -16.09 29.51 6.30
C ILE A 582 -16.77 29.69 7.66
N THR A 583 -17.21 30.92 7.98
CA THR A 583 -17.90 31.22 9.24
C THR A 583 -19.31 30.64 9.28
N ASP A 584 -19.97 30.45 8.14
CA ASP A 584 -21.31 29.87 8.09
C ASP A 584 -21.28 28.38 8.45
N VAL A 585 -20.21 27.68 8.04
CA VAL A 585 -20.02 26.26 8.34
C VAL A 585 -19.47 26.07 9.75
N PHE A 586 -18.41 26.78 10.13
CA PHE A 586 -17.67 26.53 11.37
C PHE A 586 -18.09 27.42 12.53
N GLY A 587 -18.93 28.43 12.30
CA GLY A 587 -19.50 29.28 13.34
C GLY A 587 -18.43 29.91 14.24
N PRO A 588 -18.62 29.91 15.57
CA PRO A 588 -17.73 30.61 16.50
C PRO A 588 -16.33 30.00 16.63
N SER A 589 -16.09 28.79 16.09
CA SER A 589 -14.79 28.13 16.16
C SER A 589 -13.74 28.76 15.24
N VAL A 590 -14.14 29.52 14.21
CA VAL A 590 -13.22 30.05 13.20
C VAL A 590 -13.31 31.57 13.12
N GLN A 591 -12.16 32.23 13.08
CA GLN A 591 -12.03 33.64 12.67
C GLN A 591 -11.10 33.73 11.46
N ALA A 592 -11.53 34.46 10.43
CA ALA A 592 -10.74 34.69 9.23
C ALA A 592 -9.76 35.86 9.44
N TYR A 593 -8.56 35.76 8.86
CA TYR A 593 -7.59 36.86 8.82
C TYR A 593 -7.26 37.29 7.39
N SER A 594 -6.90 38.56 7.22
CA SER A 594 -6.60 39.16 5.91
C SER A 594 -5.22 39.81 5.81
N SER A 595 -4.52 40.00 6.94
CA SER A 595 -3.19 40.61 6.99
C SER A 595 -2.42 40.22 8.26
N PRO A 596 -1.08 40.37 8.30
CA PRO A 596 -0.30 40.13 9.52
C PRO A 596 -0.74 40.94 10.74
N ASP A 597 -1.24 42.17 10.54
CA ASP A 597 -1.74 43.01 11.64
C ASP A 597 -3.08 42.49 12.18
N ASP A 598 -3.93 41.99 11.28
CA ASP A 598 -5.17 41.32 11.63
C ASP A 598 -4.90 40.02 12.40
N LEU A 599 -3.93 39.22 11.94
CA LEU A 599 -3.48 38.02 12.63
C LEU A 599 -2.93 38.37 14.02
N ARG A 600 -2.09 39.39 14.16
CA ARG A 600 -1.58 39.84 15.47
C ARG A 600 -2.71 40.21 16.43
N ARG A 601 -3.74 40.91 15.95
CA ARG A 601 -4.94 41.22 16.73
C ARG A 601 -5.68 39.95 17.16
N LEU A 602 -5.92 39.02 16.23
CA LEU A 602 -6.64 37.76 16.48
C LEU A 602 -5.91 36.83 17.46
N LEU A 603 -4.57 36.91 17.50
CA LEU A 603 -3.73 36.13 18.41
C LEU A 603 -3.57 36.77 19.80
N SER A 604 -3.95 38.03 19.99
CA SER A 604 -3.82 38.74 21.27
C SER A 604 -4.80 38.23 22.34
N ASP A 605 -4.44 38.38 23.61
CA ASP A 605 -5.31 38.01 24.75
C ASP A 605 -6.58 38.87 24.84
N ASP A 606 -6.55 40.07 24.26
CA ASP A 606 -7.70 40.98 24.18
C ASP A 606 -8.71 40.53 23.11
N GLN A 607 -8.37 39.57 22.24
CA GLN A 607 -9.28 39.07 21.23
C GLN A 607 -10.45 38.32 21.89
N ALA A 608 -11.65 38.89 21.73
CA ALA A 608 -12.87 38.21 22.13
C ALA A 608 -13.11 36.99 21.23
N TRP A 609 -13.02 35.81 21.85
CA TRP A 609 -13.57 34.56 21.32
C TRP A 609 -14.93 34.30 21.95
N ALA A 610 -15.74 33.48 21.28
CA ALA A 610 -16.95 32.97 21.91
C ALA A 610 -16.61 32.23 23.21
N PRO A 611 -17.52 32.24 24.21
CA PRO A 611 -17.33 31.48 25.44
C PRO A 611 -17.02 30.01 25.16
N ASP A 612 -16.22 29.37 26.02
CA ASP A 612 -15.87 27.96 25.86
C ASP A 612 -17.11 27.07 25.72
N SER A 613 -18.19 27.37 26.43
CA SER A 613 -19.46 26.64 26.32
C SER A 613 -20.04 26.67 24.90
N GLU A 614 -19.93 27.79 24.18
CA GLU A 614 -20.39 27.94 22.80
C GLU A 614 -19.47 27.24 21.82
N ILE A 615 -18.15 27.32 22.00
CA ILE A 615 -17.17 26.58 21.21
C ILE A 615 -17.41 25.06 21.34
N GLN A 616 -17.61 24.58 22.55
CA GLN A 616 -17.87 23.17 22.82
C GLN A 616 -19.24 22.72 22.29
N ALA A 617 -20.26 23.59 22.31
CA ALA A 617 -21.55 23.30 21.69
C ALA A 617 -21.44 23.22 20.16
N ASN A 618 -20.68 24.13 19.55
CA ASN A 618 -20.40 24.13 18.12
C ASN A 618 -19.59 22.89 17.71
N ALA A 619 -18.60 22.49 18.49
CA ALA A 619 -17.81 21.28 18.26
C ALA A 619 -18.69 20.03 18.17
N ARG A 620 -19.64 19.87 19.11
CA ARG A 620 -20.63 18.77 19.07
C ARG A 620 -21.54 18.85 17.84
N ARG A 621 -21.93 20.06 17.42
CA ARG A 621 -22.71 20.27 16.18
C ARG A 621 -21.91 19.85 14.95
N ILE A 622 -20.64 20.27 14.83
CA ILE A 622 -19.74 19.85 13.74
C ILE A 622 -19.61 18.33 13.71
N GLY A 623 -19.36 17.70 14.85
CA GLY A 623 -19.29 16.24 14.96
C GLY A 623 -20.60 15.53 14.59
N ALA A 624 -21.76 16.15 14.81
CA ALA A 624 -23.06 15.58 14.43
C ALA A 624 -23.36 15.76 12.92
N GLU A 625 -23.17 16.96 12.38
CA GLU A 625 -23.60 17.37 11.04
C GLU A 625 -22.55 17.09 9.94
N HIS A 626 -21.26 17.15 10.31
CA HIS A 626 -20.12 16.99 9.43
C HIS A 626 -19.25 15.77 9.79
N SER A 627 -19.86 14.71 10.33
CA SER A 627 -19.17 13.43 10.54
C SER A 627 -19.07 12.57 9.29
N PHE A 628 -18.09 11.67 9.27
CA PHE A 628 -18.06 10.59 8.29
C PHE A 628 -19.31 9.70 8.33
N ASP A 629 -19.95 9.51 9.49
CA ASP A 629 -21.24 8.83 9.59
C ASP A 629 -22.35 9.56 8.82
N ALA A 630 -22.40 10.90 8.90
CA ALA A 630 -23.35 11.68 8.12
C ALA A 630 -23.06 11.56 6.61
N ARG A 631 -21.78 11.57 6.21
CA ARG A 631 -21.38 11.39 4.79
C ARG A 631 -21.69 9.99 4.27
N ALA A 632 -21.39 8.95 5.04
CA ALA A 632 -21.71 7.57 4.71
C ALA A 632 -23.22 7.37 4.52
N ARG A 633 -24.06 7.90 5.43
CA ARG A 633 -25.51 7.86 5.30
C ARG A 633 -26.01 8.57 4.05
N ARG A 634 -25.46 9.74 3.75
CA ARG A 634 -25.81 10.51 2.55
C ARG A 634 -25.44 9.74 1.27
N LEU A 635 -24.20 9.27 1.17
CA LEU A 635 -23.71 8.47 0.05
C LEU A 635 -24.54 7.20 -0.14
N MET A 636 -24.84 6.48 0.94
CA MET A 636 -25.65 5.26 0.90
C MET A 636 -27.06 5.56 0.38
N THR A 637 -27.70 6.63 0.86
CA THR A 637 -29.04 7.04 0.41
C THR A 637 -29.05 7.33 -1.09
N ASP A 638 -28.06 8.08 -1.58
CA ASP A 638 -27.98 8.48 -2.99
C ASP A 638 -27.65 7.28 -3.89
N VAL A 639 -26.80 6.36 -3.44
CA VAL A 639 -26.52 5.10 -4.15
C VAL A 639 -27.77 4.22 -4.24
N VAL A 640 -28.53 4.06 -3.15
CA VAL A 640 -29.78 3.29 -3.18
C VAL A 640 -30.76 3.90 -4.18
N ARG A 641 -30.90 5.23 -4.15
CA ARG A 641 -31.78 5.96 -5.08
C ARG A 641 -31.34 5.79 -6.53
N HIS A 642 -30.05 5.87 -6.82
CA HIS A 642 -29.51 5.74 -8.17
C HIS A 642 -29.67 4.31 -8.74
N ARG A 643 -29.63 3.29 -7.87
CA ARG A 643 -29.75 1.88 -8.25
C ARG A 643 -31.19 1.35 -8.29
N SER A 644 -32.14 2.12 -7.77
CA SER A 644 -33.59 1.81 -7.80
C SER A 644 -34.18 2.28 -9.12
#